data_AF-A0A8C6SBN8-F1
#
_entry.id   AF-A0A8C6SBN8-F1
#
_cell.length_a   1.000
_cell.length_b   1.000
_cell.length_c   1.000
_cell.angle_alpha   90.00
_cell.angle_beta   90.00
_cell.angle_gamma   90.00
#
_symmetry.space_group_name_H-M   'P 1'
#
loop_
_entity.id
_entity.type
_entity.pdbx_description
1 polymer ?
#
loop_
_entity_poly.entity_id
_entity_poly.type
_entity_poly.pdbx_seq_one_letter_code
_entity_poly.pdbx_strand_id
1 'polypeptide(L)'
;ILTPLRIFGIDDYGKTFEDVTYLINHTFIQTEFGIAISPDHSGKVILTGDVSDLGGFKLFRSHDFGLTFEPTDLPFEPLIQMLFNPADCDVLLTLSITLDLWLSEDFGTTWRKIHESVCLVRWDPNNNIFFTTNYNGSCNDKGMLELRRSSDYGRSFKTVASRVYSFVLGGRFVFASIMTGSVGQSVSIKGIERMIHVSVDGGEQWNMAQLPTVNHEQFYSILSASQELVFMHVDDPGDSGVGTVYVSDDRGTVFSKSLERHLYTATGSDTDFTVVSSLRGVYMTSILTQDGAVETVITFNQGARWQLLKGPESSRCDSETSANRPHRCRLHIHATYSTSLKLNVPMLPLSQANAVGLIIAHGSIGESESVLSPDVYISDDGGYSWFFALKGPHHYAILDSGGLIVAVEHTNSPVNQIKYSVDEGQCWFSYNFTSDPFHFSGLDSEPGSRSMNVSLWGYRSDYSRWVVITVDFKKILSEDCECEDFEEWLSHSEPSGGSDGCVLGFKETFLRLRKGAACFKGKDYETETEIAPCPCTPSDYHCDFGYFRQENSSECVEQDELKGRPLEFCLNGTTEQLQTSGYRKIPGDRCMGGFQPDRKETDLKRKCISNALQPNALVSPVSSSTNAALIVLVVIAVLLSSAVIGVWLVKKYVCGGRFLVHRYSVMRDNVEANKIEGVDDVDTNYMETAKAQYNEDSDQVYMT
;
A
#
# COMPACT_ATOMS: atom_id res chain seq x y z
N ILE A 1 -5.61 -37.31 11.34
CA ILE A 1 -4.91 -38.09 10.30
C ILE A 1 -4.24 -37.06 9.40
N LEU A 2 -2.96 -36.76 9.63
CA LEU A 2 -2.19 -35.90 8.73
C LEU A 2 -2.04 -36.69 7.42
N THR A 3 -2.76 -36.28 6.37
CA THR A 3 -2.50 -36.80 5.03
C THR A 3 -1.07 -36.42 4.65
N PRO A 4 -0.22 -37.35 4.19
CA PRO A 4 1.12 -37.01 3.75
C PRO A 4 1.01 -36.01 2.60
N LEU A 5 1.68 -34.87 2.75
CA LEU A 5 1.77 -33.86 1.72
C LEU A 5 2.53 -34.46 0.53
N ARG A 6 2.04 -34.23 -0.69
CA ARG A 6 2.68 -34.67 -1.93
C ARG A 6 3.11 -33.47 -2.75
N ILE A 7 4.26 -33.60 -3.39
CA ILE A 7 4.79 -32.59 -4.30
C ILE A 7 4.77 -33.16 -5.70
N PHE A 8 4.28 -32.37 -6.65
CA PHE A 8 4.26 -32.74 -8.06
C PHE A 8 5.12 -31.78 -8.87
N GLY A 9 6.03 -32.33 -9.68
CA GLY A 9 6.82 -31.58 -10.66
C GLY A 9 6.05 -31.44 -11.97
N ILE A 10 6.29 -30.32 -12.67
CA ILE A 10 5.60 -29.94 -13.92
C ILE A 10 6.62 -29.28 -14.86
N ASP A 11 6.65 -29.69 -16.13
CA ASP A 11 7.51 -29.10 -17.16
C ASP A 11 6.76 -28.76 -18.47
N ASP A 12 5.45 -29.02 -18.54
CA ASP A 12 4.66 -28.95 -19.78
C ASP A 12 3.37 -28.12 -19.66
N TYR A 13 3.37 -27.09 -18.81
CA TYR A 13 2.21 -26.23 -18.52
C TYR A 13 1.05 -26.96 -17.83
N GLY A 14 1.35 -27.98 -17.03
CA GLY A 14 0.34 -28.73 -16.27
C GLY A 14 -0.45 -29.70 -17.13
N LYS A 15 0.09 -30.13 -18.29
CA LYS A 15 -0.50 -31.22 -19.07
C LYS A 15 -0.19 -32.57 -18.42
N THR A 16 0.98 -32.69 -17.78
CA THR A 16 1.38 -33.84 -16.99
C THR A 16 1.99 -33.41 -15.65
N PHE A 17 1.91 -34.30 -14.67
CA PHE A 17 2.41 -34.10 -13.31
C PHE A 17 3.15 -35.36 -12.87
N GLU A 18 4.35 -35.21 -12.32
CA GLU A 18 5.15 -36.31 -11.76
C GLU A 18 5.22 -36.21 -10.23
N ASP A 19 4.96 -37.29 -9.49
CA ASP A 19 5.08 -37.30 -8.03
C ASP A 19 6.57 -37.29 -7.63
N VAL A 20 7.04 -36.14 -7.15
CA VAL A 20 8.44 -35.89 -6.76
C VAL A 20 8.62 -35.81 -5.24
N THR A 21 7.65 -36.30 -4.47
CA THR A 21 7.69 -36.29 -2.99
C THR A 21 8.93 -36.98 -2.41
N TYR A 22 9.50 -37.93 -3.17
CA TYR A 22 10.74 -38.62 -2.78
C TYR A 22 11.96 -37.67 -2.73
N LEU A 23 11.97 -36.57 -3.49
CA LEU A 23 13.09 -35.61 -3.51
C LEU A 23 13.29 -34.90 -2.16
N ILE A 24 12.23 -34.79 -1.37
CA ILE A 24 12.26 -34.21 -0.02
C ILE A 24 12.21 -35.28 1.08
N ASN A 25 12.53 -36.53 0.74
CA ASN A 25 12.47 -37.67 1.65
C ASN A 25 11.10 -37.84 2.35
N HIS A 26 10.01 -37.48 1.69
CA HIS A 26 8.65 -37.51 2.27
C HIS A 26 8.51 -36.67 3.56
N THR A 27 9.33 -35.62 3.71
CA THR A 27 9.25 -34.70 4.85
C THR A 27 7.97 -33.89 4.80
N PHE A 28 7.38 -33.61 5.96
CA PHE A 28 6.20 -32.76 6.05
C PHE A 28 6.59 -31.30 5.80
N ILE A 29 5.95 -30.65 4.83
CA ILE A 29 6.17 -29.22 4.51
C ILE A 29 5.12 -28.37 5.23
N GLN A 30 5.59 -27.29 5.84
CA GLN A 30 4.77 -26.30 6.51
C GLN A 30 4.11 -25.39 5.48
N THR A 31 2.82 -25.62 5.26
CA THR A 31 2.04 -24.92 4.22
C THR A 31 1.87 -23.43 4.48
N GLU A 32 2.00 -22.98 5.73
CA GLU A 32 1.95 -21.58 6.13
C GLU A 32 3.09 -20.76 5.52
N PHE A 33 4.24 -21.37 5.23
CA PHE A 33 5.33 -20.72 4.52
C PHE A 33 5.21 -20.82 3.00
N GLY A 34 4.25 -21.60 2.48
CA GLY A 34 4.07 -21.82 1.05
C GLY A 34 5.34 -22.35 0.34
N ILE A 35 5.47 -22.01 -0.94
CA ILE A 35 6.66 -22.27 -1.76
C ILE A 35 7.33 -20.92 -2.02
N ALA A 36 8.56 -20.73 -1.56
CA ALA A 36 9.29 -19.49 -1.85
C ALA A 36 10.02 -19.63 -3.19
N ILE A 37 9.67 -18.77 -4.15
CA ILE A 37 10.20 -18.78 -5.52
C ILE A 37 11.03 -17.52 -5.70
N SER A 38 12.20 -17.63 -6.34
CA SER A 38 13.07 -16.48 -6.54
C SER A 38 12.46 -15.45 -7.50
N PRO A 39 12.61 -14.15 -7.23
CA PRO A 39 12.07 -13.09 -8.07
C PRO A 39 12.80 -12.91 -9.41
N ASP A 40 14.04 -13.41 -9.53
CA ASP A 40 14.83 -13.36 -10.76
C ASP A 40 14.51 -14.48 -11.77
N HIS A 41 13.54 -15.34 -11.45
CA HIS A 41 13.17 -16.51 -12.25
C HIS A 41 14.34 -17.46 -12.55
N SER A 42 15.39 -17.47 -11.72
CA SER A 42 16.56 -18.36 -11.88
C SER A 42 16.27 -19.85 -11.62
N GLY A 43 15.03 -20.20 -11.27
CA GLY A 43 14.63 -21.56 -10.93
C GLY A 43 14.92 -21.94 -9.48
N LYS A 44 15.29 -20.97 -8.64
CA LYS A 44 15.50 -21.19 -7.20
C LYS A 44 14.16 -21.37 -6.49
N VAL A 45 14.02 -22.49 -5.79
CA VAL A 45 12.81 -22.85 -5.04
C VAL A 45 13.19 -23.28 -3.63
N ILE A 46 12.45 -22.81 -2.63
CA ILE A 46 12.64 -23.16 -1.23
C ILE A 46 11.33 -23.71 -0.64
N LEU A 47 11.46 -24.83 0.07
CA LEU A 47 10.39 -25.44 0.87
C LEU A 47 10.86 -25.56 2.32
N THR A 48 9.99 -25.21 3.26
CA THR A 48 10.29 -25.32 4.71
C THR A 48 9.57 -26.53 5.28
N GLY A 49 10.33 -27.52 5.77
CA GLY A 49 9.80 -28.74 6.36
C GLY A 49 10.03 -28.85 7.86
N ASP A 50 9.10 -29.50 8.55
CA ASP A 50 9.22 -29.88 9.95
C ASP A 50 9.71 -31.33 10.06
N VAL A 51 10.77 -31.54 10.82
CA VAL A 51 11.30 -32.88 11.12
C VAL A 51 10.82 -33.27 12.52
N SER A 52 9.63 -33.83 12.56
CA SER A 52 9.01 -34.34 13.78
C SER A 52 9.80 -35.55 14.30
N ASP A 53 10.60 -35.33 15.36
CA ASP A 53 11.04 -36.29 16.40
C ASP A 53 12.08 -35.65 17.35
N LEU A 54 12.80 -34.59 16.90
CA LEU A 54 13.85 -33.90 17.68
C LEU A 54 13.71 -32.37 17.75
N GLY A 55 12.65 -31.79 17.16
CA GLY A 55 12.34 -30.35 17.24
C GLY A 55 13.22 -29.46 16.36
N GLY A 56 13.49 -29.87 15.11
CA GLY A 56 14.32 -29.12 14.18
C GLY A 56 13.64 -28.91 12.83
N PHE A 57 13.81 -27.70 12.26
CA PHE A 57 13.31 -27.35 10.93
C PHE A 57 14.36 -27.64 9.87
N LYS A 58 13.90 -28.08 8.69
CA LYS A 58 14.73 -28.27 7.50
C LYS A 58 14.27 -27.37 6.37
N LEU A 59 15.25 -26.86 5.65
CA LEU A 59 15.06 -26.13 4.41
C LEU A 59 15.40 -27.06 3.24
N PHE A 60 14.49 -27.25 2.29
CA PHE A 60 14.77 -27.93 1.02
C PHE A 60 14.94 -26.89 -0.06
N ARG A 61 16.08 -26.92 -0.73
CA ARG A 61 16.52 -25.88 -1.64
C ARG A 61 16.78 -26.46 -3.02
N SER A 62 16.21 -25.87 -4.06
CA SER A 62 16.44 -26.25 -5.45
C SER A 62 17.03 -25.06 -6.20
N HIS A 63 17.93 -25.35 -7.14
CA HIS A 63 18.52 -24.38 -8.07
C HIS A 63 18.05 -24.60 -9.52
N ASP A 64 17.14 -25.55 -9.73
CA ASP A 64 16.82 -26.15 -11.02
C ASP A 64 15.33 -26.38 -11.20
N PHE A 65 14.50 -25.42 -10.76
CA PHE A 65 13.05 -25.42 -10.93
C PHE A 65 12.35 -26.58 -10.19
N GLY A 66 12.93 -27.06 -9.09
CA GLY A 66 12.41 -28.16 -8.28
C GLY A 66 12.74 -29.56 -8.81
N LEU A 67 13.65 -29.69 -9.78
CA LEU A 67 14.11 -30.99 -10.28
C LEU A 67 14.97 -31.74 -9.25
N THR A 68 15.77 -31.02 -8.47
CA THR A 68 16.54 -31.57 -7.36
C THR A 68 16.42 -30.69 -6.12
N PHE A 69 16.49 -31.30 -4.93
CA PHE A 69 16.43 -30.60 -3.64
C PHE A 69 17.60 -30.98 -2.74
N GLU A 70 18.27 -29.97 -2.19
CA GLU A 70 19.29 -30.09 -1.17
C GLU A 70 18.70 -29.73 0.21
N PRO A 71 18.71 -30.64 1.19
CA PRO A 71 18.25 -30.32 2.54
C PRO A 71 19.30 -29.53 3.32
N THR A 72 18.86 -28.64 4.20
CA THR A 72 19.71 -27.91 5.14
C THR A 72 19.00 -27.79 6.49
N ASP A 73 19.67 -28.22 7.56
CA ASP A 73 19.14 -28.08 8.92
C ASP A 73 19.22 -26.61 9.36
N LEU A 74 18.11 -26.05 9.83
CA LEU A 74 18.05 -24.67 10.29
C LEU A 74 18.48 -24.59 11.77
N PRO A 75 19.33 -23.61 12.15
CA PRO A 75 19.71 -23.40 13.54
C PRO A 75 18.66 -22.64 14.37
N PHE A 76 17.48 -22.40 13.80
CA PHE A 76 16.36 -21.67 14.38
C PHE A 76 15.03 -22.20 13.85
N GLU A 77 13.95 -21.85 14.53
CA GLU A 77 12.57 -22.07 14.07
C GLU A 77 12.05 -20.81 13.37
N PRO A 78 11.71 -20.87 12.07
CA PRO A 78 11.28 -19.71 11.29
C PRO A 78 9.89 -19.23 11.72
N LEU A 79 9.70 -17.91 11.77
CA LEU A 79 8.43 -17.24 12.01
C LEU A 79 7.77 -16.77 10.70
N ILE A 80 8.59 -16.40 9.71
CA ILE A 80 8.13 -15.92 8.40
C ILE A 80 8.80 -16.71 7.27
N GLN A 81 8.17 -16.69 6.08
CA GLN A 81 8.76 -17.25 4.86
C GLN A 81 10.14 -16.62 4.59
N MET A 82 11.05 -17.40 4.00
CA MET A 82 12.37 -16.91 3.58
C MET A 82 12.21 -15.79 2.55
N LEU A 83 12.78 -14.62 2.84
CA LEU A 83 12.72 -13.44 2.00
C LEU A 83 13.95 -13.35 1.11
N PHE A 84 13.75 -13.54 -0.20
CA PHE A 84 14.77 -13.28 -1.20
C PHE A 84 15.14 -11.80 -1.25
N ASN A 85 16.43 -11.50 -1.33
CA ASN A 85 16.89 -10.19 -1.73
C ASN A 85 16.57 -9.97 -3.23
N PRO A 86 15.78 -8.95 -3.60
CA PRO A 86 15.41 -8.72 -5.00
C PRO A 86 16.60 -8.48 -5.94
N ALA A 87 17.73 -7.99 -5.44
CA ALA A 87 18.91 -7.69 -6.25
C ALA A 87 19.95 -8.83 -6.27
N ASP A 88 19.89 -9.79 -5.34
CA ASP A 88 20.74 -10.97 -5.31
C ASP A 88 19.98 -12.16 -4.68
N CYS A 89 19.46 -13.05 -5.52
CA CYS A 89 18.63 -14.16 -5.07
C CYS A 89 19.39 -15.28 -4.34
N ASP A 90 20.71 -15.19 -4.18
CA ASP A 90 21.46 -16.06 -3.25
C ASP A 90 21.43 -15.53 -1.81
N VAL A 91 21.01 -14.29 -1.59
CA VAL A 91 20.94 -13.68 -0.26
C VAL A 91 19.51 -13.76 0.28
N LEU A 92 19.35 -14.33 1.48
CA LEU A 92 18.06 -14.59 2.12
C LEU A 92 17.99 -13.98 3.51
N LEU A 93 16.81 -13.50 3.90
CA LEU A 93 16.48 -13.09 5.27
C LEU A 93 15.29 -13.87 5.82
N THR A 94 15.26 -14.05 7.13
CA THR A 94 14.06 -14.50 7.83
C THR A 94 14.10 -14.07 9.30
N LEU A 95 12.95 -14.13 9.96
CA LEU A 95 12.82 -13.98 11.40
C LEU A 95 12.57 -15.35 12.03
N SER A 96 13.19 -15.60 13.18
CA SER A 96 12.82 -16.75 14.01
C SER A 96 11.66 -16.42 14.95
N ILE A 97 11.05 -17.44 15.56
CA ILE A 97 10.02 -17.25 16.60
C ILE A 97 10.54 -16.51 17.85
N THR A 98 11.87 -16.48 18.04
CA THR A 98 12.53 -15.68 19.08
C THR A 98 12.74 -14.23 18.68
N LEU A 99 12.21 -13.81 17.52
CA LEU A 99 12.38 -12.48 16.93
C LEU A 99 13.84 -12.15 16.59
N ASP A 100 14.66 -13.17 16.32
CA ASP A 100 16.02 -12.98 15.85
C ASP A 100 16.03 -12.84 14.32
N LEU A 101 16.82 -11.91 13.81
CA LEU A 101 17.01 -11.72 12.38
C LEU A 101 18.18 -12.57 11.87
N TRP A 102 17.87 -13.48 10.95
CA TRP A 102 18.82 -14.40 10.35
C TRP A 102 19.06 -14.06 8.88
N LEU A 103 20.32 -14.15 8.48
CA LEU A 103 20.77 -13.89 7.12
C LEU A 103 21.56 -15.10 6.60
N SER A 104 21.31 -15.44 5.34
CA SER A 104 22.16 -16.32 4.54
C SER A 104 22.65 -15.56 3.30
N GLU A 105 23.90 -15.80 2.91
CA GLU A 105 24.54 -15.22 1.72
C GLU A 105 24.88 -16.31 0.67
N ASP A 106 24.42 -17.54 0.88
CA ASP A 106 24.72 -18.74 0.10
C ASP A 106 23.46 -19.59 -0.17
N PHE A 107 22.36 -18.90 -0.45
CA PHE A 107 21.05 -19.46 -0.73
C PHE A 107 20.59 -20.42 0.37
N GLY A 108 20.78 -20.07 1.63
CA GLY A 108 20.28 -20.81 2.78
C GLY A 108 21.11 -22.04 3.18
N THR A 109 22.31 -22.24 2.63
CA THR A 109 23.23 -23.31 3.08
C THR A 109 23.77 -23.01 4.49
N THR A 110 24.16 -21.77 4.75
CA THR A 110 24.64 -21.32 6.06
C THR A 110 23.87 -20.07 6.51
N TRP A 111 23.67 -19.97 7.82
CA TRP A 111 22.88 -18.91 8.43
C TRP A 111 23.66 -18.25 9.57
N ARG A 112 23.61 -16.91 9.61
CA ARG A 112 24.12 -16.11 10.71
C ARG A 112 23.02 -15.25 11.30
N LYS A 113 22.91 -15.24 12.63
CA LYS A 113 22.10 -14.27 13.35
C LYS A 113 22.80 -12.91 13.28
N ILE A 114 22.12 -11.90 12.75
CA ILE A 114 22.66 -10.54 12.58
C ILE A 114 22.07 -9.53 13.55
N HIS A 115 20.86 -9.76 14.07
CA HIS A 115 20.22 -8.87 15.05
C HIS A 115 19.21 -9.65 15.92
N GLU A 116 18.81 -9.09 17.07
CA GLU A 116 17.90 -9.69 18.05
C GLU A 116 16.72 -8.73 18.31
N SER A 117 15.54 -9.25 18.66
CA SER A 117 14.35 -8.43 18.95
C SER A 117 13.88 -7.58 17.75
N VAL A 118 13.79 -8.20 16.58
CA VAL A 118 13.31 -7.56 15.34
C VAL A 118 11.81 -7.82 15.15
N CYS A 119 11.07 -6.75 14.88
CA CYS A 119 9.61 -6.79 14.78
C CYS A 119 9.09 -6.86 13.34
N LEU A 120 9.77 -6.17 12.42
CA LEU A 120 9.46 -6.14 11.00
C LEU A 120 10.76 -5.97 10.24
N VAL A 121 10.91 -6.69 9.12
CA VAL A 121 12.09 -6.59 8.24
C VAL A 121 11.67 -6.56 6.77
N ARG A 122 12.36 -5.76 5.96
CA ARG A 122 12.19 -5.66 4.51
C ARG A 122 13.53 -5.45 3.82
N TRP A 123 13.63 -5.98 2.60
CA TRP A 123 14.69 -5.63 1.65
C TRP A 123 14.31 -4.37 0.88
N ASP A 124 15.29 -3.49 0.64
CA ASP A 124 15.16 -2.48 -0.40
C ASP A 124 15.73 -2.99 -1.74
N PRO A 125 15.41 -2.34 -2.88
CA PRO A 125 15.96 -2.72 -4.19
C PRO A 125 17.49 -2.59 -4.33
N ASN A 126 18.17 -1.95 -3.38
CA ASN A 126 19.60 -1.64 -3.41
C ASN A 126 20.40 -2.49 -2.40
N ASN A 127 19.94 -3.70 -2.08
CA ASN A 127 20.59 -4.64 -1.14
C ASN A 127 20.66 -4.17 0.32
N ASN A 128 19.90 -3.15 0.72
CA ASN A 128 19.85 -2.70 2.10
C ASN A 128 18.75 -3.43 2.88
N ILE A 129 19.03 -3.68 4.15
CA ILE A 129 18.12 -4.31 5.10
C ILE A 129 17.52 -3.19 5.96
N PHE A 130 16.19 -3.04 5.94
CA PHE A 130 15.47 -2.17 6.86
C PHE A 130 14.69 -3.01 7.85
N PHE A 131 14.76 -2.66 9.13
CA PHE A 131 14.01 -3.37 10.15
C PHE A 131 13.69 -2.50 11.38
N THR A 132 12.61 -2.83 12.07
CA THR A 132 12.25 -2.23 13.36
C THR A 132 12.66 -3.11 14.51
N THR A 133 13.11 -2.50 15.60
CA THR A 133 13.52 -3.19 16.82
C THR A 133 13.20 -2.36 18.06
N ASN A 134 13.17 -3.00 19.22
CA ASN A 134 13.00 -2.35 20.51
C ASN A 134 14.03 -2.89 21.52
N TYR A 135 14.60 -2.01 22.34
CA TYR A 135 15.55 -2.40 23.39
C TYR A 135 14.94 -3.32 24.45
N ASN A 136 13.62 -3.24 24.67
CA ASN A 136 12.92 -4.06 25.66
C ASN A 136 12.50 -5.44 25.12
N GLY A 137 12.76 -5.75 23.85
CA GLY A 137 12.34 -7.02 23.21
C GLY A 137 10.87 -7.11 22.83
N SER A 138 10.03 -6.14 23.24
CA SER A 138 8.58 -6.12 22.94
C SER A 138 8.30 -5.42 21.61
N CYS A 139 7.68 -6.14 20.67
CA CYS A 139 7.14 -5.55 19.44
C CYS A 139 5.77 -4.86 19.63
N ASN A 140 5.17 -5.04 20.81
CA ASN A 140 3.90 -4.40 21.17
C ASN A 140 4.07 -2.93 21.55
N ASP A 141 5.30 -2.49 21.83
CA ASP A 141 5.62 -1.09 22.15
C ASP A 141 5.68 -0.24 20.87
N LYS A 142 4.67 -0.37 20.01
CA LYS A 142 4.55 0.41 18.78
C LYS A 142 4.57 1.90 19.12
N GLY A 143 5.37 2.65 18.38
CA GLY A 143 5.60 4.07 18.63
C GLY A 143 6.82 4.37 19.52
N MET A 144 7.47 3.32 20.03
CA MET A 144 8.77 3.38 20.71
C MET A 144 9.87 2.61 19.97
N LEU A 145 9.56 2.03 18.80
CA LEU A 145 10.51 1.26 18.01
C LEU A 145 11.59 2.17 17.41
N GLU A 146 12.76 1.59 17.16
CA GLU A 146 13.79 2.16 16.30
C GLU A 146 13.74 1.51 14.93
N LEU A 147 13.73 2.31 13.87
CA LEU A 147 13.98 1.85 12.51
C LEU A 147 15.48 1.89 12.26
N ARG A 148 16.05 0.74 11.89
CA ARG A 148 17.46 0.57 11.59
C ARG A 148 17.66 0.12 10.15
N ARG A 149 18.81 0.50 9.59
CA ARG A 149 19.27 0.11 8.26
C ARG A 149 20.64 -0.55 8.34
N SER A 150 20.87 -1.57 7.53
CA SER A 150 22.21 -2.09 7.21
C SER A 150 22.41 -2.11 5.70
N SER A 151 23.57 -1.63 5.25
CA SER A 151 24.00 -1.62 3.83
C SER A 151 25.17 -2.56 3.57
N ASP A 152 25.52 -3.40 4.55
CA ASP A 152 26.68 -4.29 4.53
C ASP A 152 26.31 -5.68 5.06
N TYR A 153 25.06 -6.08 4.81
CA TYR A 153 24.49 -7.36 5.20
C TYR A 153 24.65 -7.64 6.71
N GLY A 154 24.31 -6.67 7.55
CA GLY A 154 24.28 -6.81 9.00
C GLY A 154 25.64 -6.81 9.68
N ARG A 155 26.70 -6.30 9.03
CA ARG A 155 28.00 -6.08 9.70
C ARG A 155 27.98 -4.79 10.53
N SER A 156 27.26 -3.79 10.05
CA SER A 156 26.98 -2.55 10.78
C SER A 156 25.51 -2.16 10.62
N PHE A 157 25.02 -1.42 11.62
CA PHE A 157 23.65 -0.95 11.69
C PHE A 157 23.63 0.53 12.00
N LYS A 158 22.74 1.26 11.33
CA LYS A 158 22.47 2.66 11.58
C LYS A 158 21.01 2.85 11.95
N THR A 159 20.74 3.46 13.10
CA THR A 159 19.39 3.93 13.44
C THR A 159 19.06 5.11 12.54
N VAL A 160 18.02 4.97 11.72
CA VAL A 160 17.59 6.00 10.76
C VAL A 160 16.37 6.77 11.25
N ALA A 161 15.52 6.16 12.09
CA ALA A 161 14.42 6.85 12.77
C ALA A 161 14.14 6.24 14.15
N SER A 162 13.55 7.03 15.05
CA SER A 162 13.16 6.62 16.40
C SER A 162 11.69 6.95 16.64
N ARG A 163 11.09 6.31 17.65
CA ARG A 163 9.66 6.46 17.99
C ARG A 163 8.74 6.02 16.84
N VAL A 164 9.18 4.97 16.17
CA VAL A 164 8.52 4.42 14.99
C VAL A 164 7.37 3.53 15.45
N TYR A 165 6.21 3.74 14.85
CA TYR A 165 5.06 2.87 14.96
C TYR A 165 5.16 1.70 13.98
N SER A 166 5.47 2.02 12.73
CA SER A 166 5.68 1.07 11.63
C SER A 166 6.42 1.79 10.49
N PHE A 167 6.90 1.03 9.51
CA PHE A 167 7.52 1.55 8.29
C PHE A 167 7.12 0.71 7.07
N VAL A 168 7.18 1.33 5.91
CA VAL A 168 6.92 0.66 4.62
C VAL A 168 7.85 1.23 3.55
N LEU A 169 8.20 0.38 2.59
CA LEU A 169 8.97 0.75 1.40
C LEU A 169 8.00 0.79 0.22
N GLY A 170 8.02 1.88 -0.56
CA GLY A 170 7.18 2.02 -1.75
C GLY A 170 7.92 2.77 -2.84
N GLY A 171 8.14 2.13 -4.00
CA GLY A 171 8.98 2.69 -5.06
C GLY A 171 10.38 3.03 -4.55
N ARG A 172 10.75 4.32 -4.59
CA ARG A 172 12.03 4.83 -4.04
C ARG A 172 11.92 5.41 -2.63
N PHE A 173 10.73 5.38 -2.05
CA PHE A 173 10.41 6.07 -0.80
C PHE A 173 10.46 5.10 0.38
N VAL A 174 11.07 5.56 1.47
CA VAL A 174 10.97 4.94 2.79
C VAL A 174 10.00 5.77 3.62
N PHE A 175 8.84 5.22 3.95
CA PHE A 175 7.86 5.86 4.82
C PHE A 175 7.96 5.30 6.23
N ALA A 176 7.96 6.17 7.24
CA ALA A 176 7.90 5.80 8.64
C ALA A 176 6.78 6.56 9.34
N SER A 177 5.92 5.83 10.05
CA SER A 177 4.87 6.40 10.88
C SER A 177 5.45 6.69 12.26
N ILE A 178 5.61 7.97 12.61
CA ILE A 178 6.33 8.43 13.81
C ILE A 178 5.35 9.06 14.79
N MET A 179 5.45 8.71 16.07
CA MET A 179 4.60 9.26 17.13
C MET A 179 4.91 10.72 17.44
N THR A 180 3.89 11.57 17.46
CA THR A 180 3.95 12.98 17.82
C THR A 180 3.58 13.19 19.29
N GLY A 181 4.46 13.78 20.10
CA GLY A 181 4.22 14.12 21.51
C GLY A 181 5.50 14.21 22.34
N SER A 182 5.63 15.16 23.27
CA SER A 182 6.84 15.29 24.10
C SER A 182 6.71 14.51 25.42
N VAL A 183 7.75 13.78 25.81
CA VAL A 183 7.88 13.23 27.17
C VAL A 183 8.25 14.40 28.09
N GLY A 184 7.23 15.01 28.72
CA GLY A 184 7.42 16.12 29.65
C GLY A 184 6.12 16.52 30.34
N GLN A 185 5.84 15.86 31.47
CA GLN A 185 4.76 16.11 32.45
C GLN A 185 3.31 16.07 31.92
N SER A 186 2.58 15.06 32.42
CA SER A 186 1.12 14.88 32.30
C SER A 186 0.59 14.59 30.89
N VAL A 187 0.88 13.39 30.40
CA VAL A 187 0.17 12.81 29.24
C VAL A 187 -1.24 12.43 29.69
N SER A 188 -2.25 13.16 29.24
CA SER A 188 -3.59 12.60 29.17
C SER A 188 -3.59 11.55 28.06
N ILE A 189 -4.17 10.38 28.30
CA ILE A 189 -4.26 9.23 27.36
C ILE A 189 -5.03 9.59 26.06
N LYS A 190 -5.53 10.83 25.93
CA LYS A 190 -6.37 11.34 24.84
C LYS A 190 -5.64 12.04 23.67
N GLY A 191 -4.33 11.87 23.49
CA GLY A 191 -3.61 12.66 22.48
C GLY A 191 -2.28 12.11 21.98
N ILE A 192 -2.15 10.79 21.83
CA ILE A 192 -0.99 10.21 21.16
C ILE A 192 -1.36 10.02 19.68
N GLU A 193 -0.92 10.96 18.87
CA GLU A 193 -1.08 10.93 17.42
C GLU A 193 0.21 10.44 16.75
N ARG A 194 0.11 9.98 15.51
CA ARG A 194 1.26 9.65 14.67
C ARG A 194 1.14 10.28 13.30
N MET A 195 2.28 10.40 12.64
CA MET A 195 2.39 11.05 11.34
C MET A 195 3.43 10.40 10.43
N ILE A 196 3.19 10.46 9.13
CA ILE A 196 4.11 9.95 8.13
C ILE A 196 5.30 10.88 7.95
N HIS A 197 6.49 10.31 8.01
CA HIS A 197 7.73 10.90 7.53
C HIS A 197 8.20 10.08 6.32
N VAL A 198 8.84 10.75 5.37
CA VAL A 198 9.36 10.15 4.14
C VAL A 198 10.84 10.43 4.00
N SER A 199 11.56 9.46 3.45
CA SER A 199 12.94 9.59 3.01
C SER A 199 13.10 9.01 1.60
N VAL A 200 13.91 9.68 0.76
CA VAL A 200 14.25 9.24 -0.61
C VAL A 200 15.71 8.83 -0.75
N ASP A 201 16.50 8.93 0.33
CA ASP A 201 17.93 8.64 0.39
C ASP A 201 18.23 7.48 1.35
N GLY A 202 17.24 6.60 1.55
CA GLY A 202 17.35 5.41 2.38
C GLY A 202 17.42 5.70 3.89
N GLY A 203 16.84 6.80 4.34
CA GLY A 203 16.78 7.18 5.77
C GLY A 203 17.93 8.06 6.25
N GLU A 204 18.66 8.74 5.35
CA GLU A 204 19.68 9.72 5.73
C GLU A 204 19.03 11.06 6.11
N GLN A 205 18.06 11.50 5.32
CA GLN A 205 17.23 12.67 5.60
C GLN A 205 15.75 12.30 5.60
N TRP A 206 15.02 12.88 6.55
CA TRP A 206 13.60 12.69 6.72
C TRP A 206 12.85 14.00 6.56
N ASN A 207 11.77 13.94 5.80
CA ASN A 207 10.84 15.03 5.62
C ASN A 207 9.47 14.64 6.16
N MET A 208 8.80 15.59 6.80
CA MET A 208 7.43 15.41 7.24
C MET A 208 6.50 15.39 6.02
N ALA A 209 5.65 14.38 5.90
CA ALA A 209 4.63 14.35 4.86
C ALA A 209 3.49 15.31 5.22
N GLN A 210 2.99 16.05 4.22
CA GLN A 210 1.84 16.94 4.35
C GLN A 210 0.52 16.14 4.37
N LEU A 211 0.38 15.25 5.35
CA LEU A 211 -0.81 14.42 5.56
C LEU A 211 -1.41 14.72 6.94
N PRO A 212 -2.73 14.52 7.13
CA PRO A 212 -3.34 14.55 8.45
C PRO A 212 -2.68 13.52 9.37
N THR A 213 -2.50 13.85 10.64
CA THR A 213 -2.13 12.88 11.67
C THR A 213 -3.27 11.93 11.96
N VAL A 214 -2.94 10.73 12.40
CA VAL A 214 -3.91 9.72 12.80
C VAL A 214 -3.73 9.33 14.26
N ASN A 215 -4.83 9.03 14.94
CA ASN A 215 -4.78 8.44 16.28
C ASN A 215 -4.58 6.91 16.19
N HIS A 216 -4.53 6.23 17.33
CA HIS A 216 -4.31 4.78 17.40
C HIS A 216 -5.43 3.90 16.77
N GLU A 217 -6.64 4.41 16.58
CA GLU A 217 -7.78 3.69 15.97
C GLU A 217 -7.79 3.85 14.43
N GLN A 218 -7.13 4.88 13.91
CA GLN A 218 -7.03 5.17 12.49
C GLN A 218 -5.75 4.58 11.88
N PHE A 219 -5.65 4.54 10.55
CA PHE A 219 -4.48 4.02 9.83
C PHE A 219 -4.12 4.81 8.56
N TYR A 220 -2.89 4.57 8.10
CA TYR A 220 -2.43 4.93 6.76
C TYR A 220 -2.29 3.65 5.93
N SER A 221 -2.55 3.75 4.63
CA SER A 221 -2.31 2.65 3.69
C SER A 221 -1.76 3.18 2.37
N ILE A 222 -0.67 2.58 1.88
CA ILE A 222 -0.17 2.85 0.54
C ILE A 222 -1.01 2.02 -0.42
N LEU A 223 -1.79 2.70 -1.27
CA LEU A 223 -2.65 2.04 -2.24
C LEU A 223 -1.88 1.64 -3.50
N SER A 224 -0.89 2.45 -3.88
CA SER A 224 0.01 2.20 -5.00
C SER A 224 1.21 3.13 -4.90
N ALA A 225 2.41 2.61 -5.14
CA ALA A 225 3.63 3.39 -5.22
C ALA A 225 4.37 3.10 -6.53
N SER A 226 4.82 4.16 -7.20
CA SER A 226 5.71 4.09 -8.36
C SER A 226 7.02 4.84 -8.06
N GLN A 227 7.92 4.92 -9.04
CA GLN A 227 9.11 5.78 -8.92
C GLN A 227 8.74 7.28 -8.92
N GLU A 228 7.55 7.62 -9.42
CA GLU A 228 7.14 9.00 -9.67
C GLU A 228 6.21 9.54 -8.58
N LEU A 229 5.32 8.72 -8.02
CA LEU A 229 4.40 9.15 -6.96
C LEU A 229 3.84 8.00 -6.13
N VAL A 230 3.09 8.37 -5.10
CA VAL A 230 2.42 7.47 -4.16
C VAL A 230 0.96 7.89 -3.97
N PHE A 231 0.05 6.93 -4.06
CA PHE A 231 -1.32 7.02 -3.60
C PHE A 231 -1.38 6.59 -2.14
N MET A 232 -1.77 7.52 -1.27
CA MET A 232 -1.87 7.28 0.17
C MET A 232 -3.33 7.41 0.60
N HIS A 233 -3.85 6.39 1.27
CA HIS A 233 -5.10 6.46 2.02
C HIS A 233 -4.84 6.95 3.45
N VAL A 234 -5.68 7.87 3.91
CA VAL A 234 -5.74 8.29 5.31
C VAL A 234 -7.16 8.03 5.80
N ASP A 235 -7.27 7.18 6.81
CA ASP A 235 -8.55 6.80 7.41
C ASP A 235 -9.23 8.00 8.10
N ASP A 236 -10.55 8.14 7.92
CA ASP A 236 -11.30 9.21 8.57
C ASP A 236 -11.55 8.86 10.05
N PRO A 237 -11.57 9.83 10.99
CA PRO A 237 -11.74 9.54 12.40
C PRO A 237 -13.06 8.83 12.74
N GLY A 238 -12.97 7.85 13.64
CA GLY A 238 -14.10 7.03 14.08
C GLY A 238 -14.31 5.82 13.16
N ASP A 239 -15.23 4.93 13.55
CA ASP A 239 -15.56 3.71 12.79
C ASP A 239 -16.43 4.04 11.56
N SER A 240 -15.82 4.76 10.61
CA SER A 240 -16.51 5.37 9.46
C SER A 240 -16.54 4.46 8.23
N GLY A 241 -15.61 3.49 8.15
CA GLY A 241 -15.42 2.60 7.00
C GLY A 241 -14.99 3.34 5.72
N VAL A 242 -14.52 4.58 5.85
CA VAL A 242 -14.09 5.42 4.74
C VAL A 242 -12.87 6.24 5.13
N GLY A 243 -12.17 6.72 4.11
CA GLY A 243 -11.13 7.72 4.30
C GLY A 243 -10.94 8.59 3.08
N THR A 244 -9.77 9.23 3.02
CA THR A 244 -9.40 10.14 1.94
C THR A 244 -8.14 9.64 1.23
N VAL A 245 -8.18 9.59 -0.09
CA VAL A 245 -7.00 9.31 -0.94
C VAL A 245 -6.27 10.61 -1.25
N TYR A 246 -4.96 10.57 -1.09
CA TYR A 246 -4.02 11.63 -1.41
C TYR A 246 -3.00 11.15 -2.44
N VAL A 247 -2.57 12.04 -3.33
CA VAL A 247 -1.54 11.77 -4.33
C VAL A 247 -0.32 12.64 -4.03
N SER A 248 0.85 12.02 -3.96
CA SER A 248 2.09 12.69 -3.56
C SER A 248 2.71 13.56 -4.67
N ASP A 249 3.74 14.32 -4.29
CA ASP A 249 4.76 14.82 -5.22
C ASP A 249 5.82 13.76 -5.51
N ASP A 250 6.73 14.09 -6.42
CA ASP A 250 7.87 13.24 -6.78
C ASP A 250 8.85 13.03 -5.61
N ARG A 251 8.72 13.83 -4.54
CA ARG A 251 9.49 13.68 -3.29
C ARG A 251 8.74 12.90 -2.22
N GLY A 252 7.46 12.59 -2.39
CA GLY A 252 6.64 11.93 -1.38
C GLY A 252 6.32 12.81 -0.16
N THR A 253 6.52 14.13 -0.25
CA THR A 253 6.40 15.09 0.87
C THR A 253 5.12 15.91 0.81
N VAL A 254 4.76 16.40 -0.37
CA VAL A 254 3.59 17.28 -0.58
C VAL A 254 2.47 16.42 -1.16
N PHE A 255 1.29 16.46 -0.55
CA PHE A 255 0.17 15.64 -0.96
C PHE A 255 -1.03 16.49 -1.37
N SER A 256 -1.62 16.14 -2.50
CA SER A 256 -2.88 16.72 -2.98
C SER A 256 -4.02 15.77 -2.68
N LYS A 257 -5.11 16.29 -2.11
CA LYS A 257 -6.33 15.51 -1.86
C LYS A 257 -6.94 15.10 -3.22
N SER A 258 -7.17 13.81 -3.41
CA SER A 258 -7.56 13.22 -4.71
C SER A 258 -8.99 12.67 -4.69
N LEU A 259 -9.35 11.88 -3.68
CA LEU A 259 -10.69 11.29 -3.56
C LEU A 259 -11.17 11.30 -2.11
N GLU A 260 -12.38 11.77 -1.89
CA GLU A 260 -13.05 11.73 -0.58
C GLU A 260 -13.94 10.50 -0.45
N ARG A 261 -14.17 10.08 0.80
CA ARG A 261 -15.07 8.97 1.17
C ARG A 261 -14.75 7.67 0.42
N HIS A 262 -13.45 7.45 0.21
CA HIS A 262 -12.91 6.22 -0.36
C HIS A 262 -13.23 5.06 0.56
N LEU A 263 -13.85 4.02 0.02
CA LEU A 263 -14.22 2.84 0.77
C LEU A 263 -12.97 2.06 1.17
N TYR A 264 -12.76 1.95 2.47
CA TYR A 264 -11.71 1.13 3.06
C TYR A 264 -12.23 0.66 4.41
N THR A 265 -12.38 -0.66 4.57
CA THR A 265 -12.92 -1.23 5.81
C THR A 265 -12.05 -0.86 7.01
N ALA A 266 -12.68 -0.68 8.19
CA ALA A 266 -12.00 -0.26 9.41
C ALA A 266 -10.92 -1.26 9.88
N THR A 267 -11.02 -2.53 9.46
CA THR A 267 -10.00 -3.56 9.65
C THR A 267 -8.74 -3.34 8.83
N GLY A 268 -8.70 -2.32 7.95
CA GLY A 268 -7.53 -2.00 7.12
C GLY A 268 -7.18 -3.09 6.11
N SER A 269 -8.08 -4.06 5.88
CA SER A 269 -7.85 -5.26 5.06
C SER A 269 -8.39 -5.13 3.64
N ASP A 270 -9.54 -4.47 3.46
CA ASP A 270 -10.29 -4.56 2.20
C ASP A 270 -10.54 -3.18 1.60
N THR A 271 -10.05 -3.00 0.38
CA THR A 271 -10.34 -1.85 -0.47
C THR A 271 -10.45 -2.29 -1.93
N ASP A 272 -11.30 -1.60 -2.68
CA ASP A 272 -11.50 -1.86 -4.11
C ASP A 272 -10.52 -1.09 -5.01
N PHE A 273 -9.54 -0.41 -4.41
CA PHE A 273 -8.54 0.34 -5.17
C PHE A 273 -7.76 -0.60 -6.10
N THR A 274 -7.95 -0.40 -7.41
CA THR A 274 -7.44 -1.25 -8.48
C THR A 274 -6.63 -0.41 -9.46
N VAL A 275 -5.37 -0.79 -9.66
CA VAL A 275 -4.53 -0.24 -10.73
C VAL A 275 -4.90 -0.92 -12.05
N VAL A 276 -5.33 -0.15 -13.04
CA VAL A 276 -5.61 -0.69 -14.37
C VAL A 276 -4.31 -0.73 -15.16
N SER A 277 -3.68 -1.91 -15.19
CA SER A 277 -2.34 -2.06 -15.79
C SER A 277 -2.33 -1.99 -17.31
N SER A 278 -3.49 -2.21 -17.96
CA SER A 278 -3.64 -2.20 -19.41
C SER A 278 -3.70 -0.80 -20.03
N LEU A 279 -3.81 0.27 -19.22
CA LEU A 279 -3.77 1.64 -19.73
C LEU A 279 -3.17 2.63 -18.70
N ARG A 280 -2.24 3.47 -19.14
CA ARG A 280 -1.50 4.38 -18.26
C ARG A 280 -2.42 5.42 -17.61
N GLY A 281 -2.16 5.71 -16.33
CA GLY A 281 -2.88 6.76 -15.60
C GLY A 281 -4.30 6.38 -15.17
N VAL A 282 -4.72 5.13 -15.42
CA VAL A 282 -6.06 4.65 -15.11
C VAL A 282 -6.09 3.89 -13.77
N TYR A 283 -7.02 4.28 -12.90
CA TYR A 283 -7.26 3.64 -11.61
C TYR A 283 -8.77 3.58 -11.34
N MET A 284 -9.23 2.52 -10.71
CA MET A 284 -10.62 2.35 -10.28
C MET A 284 -10.69 2.11 -8.78
N THR A 285 -11.75 2.57 -8.13
CA THR A 285 -12.02 2.25 -6.72
C THR A 285 -13.49 2.48 -6.38
N SER A 286 -13.88 2.17 -5.15
CA SER A 286 -15.22 2.38 -4.62
C SER A 286 -15.26 3.54 -3.63
N ILE A 287 -16.35 4.30 -3.65
CA ILE A 287 -16.68 5.33 -2.66
C ILE A 287 -17.96 4.95 -1.93
N LEU A 288 -18.06 5.37 -0.66
CA LEU A 288 -19.31 5.30 0.09
C LEU A 288 -19.98 6.67 0.04
N THR A 289 -21.12 6.77 -0.63
CA THR A 289 -21.90 8.02 -0.70
C THR A 289 -22.44 8.45 0.66
N GLN A 290 -22.97 9.68 0.76
CA GLN A 290 -23.61 10.15 2.00
C GLN A 290 -24.89 9.37 2.33
N ASP A 291 -25.56 8.83 1.31
CA ASP A 291 -26.76 8.01 1.44
C ASP A 291 -26.45 6.54 1.81
N GLY A 292 -25.18 6.19 2.00
CA GLY A 292 -24.72 4.84 2.36
C GLY A 292 -24.65 3.86 1.20
N ALA A 293 -24.80 4.33 -0.04
CA ALA A 293 -24.61 3.51 -1.25
C ALA A 293 -23.14 3.45 -1.67
N VAL A 294 -22.70 2.28 -2.14
CA VAL A 294 -21.37 2.07 -2.73
C VAL A 294 -21.43 2.36 -4.23
N GLU A 295 -20.57 3.28 -4.69
CA GLU A 295 -20.43 3.62 -6.11
C GLU A 295 -18.99 3.43 -6.58
N THR A 296 -18.81 2.94 -7.81
CA THR A 296 -17.49 2.78 -8.42
C THR A 296 -17.10 4.04 -9.19
N VAL A 297 -15.90 4.53 -8.93
CA VAL A 297 -15.29 5.68 -9.62
C VAL A 297 -14.01 5.25 -10.34
N ILE A 298 -13.73 5.92 -11.46
CA ILE A 298 -12.55 5.74 -12.28
C ILE A 298 -11.86 7.10 -12.48
N THR A 299 -10.54 7.10 -12.52
CA THR A 299 -9.71 8.23 -12.96
C THR A 299 -8.89 7.79 -14.16
N PHE A 300 -8.69 8.69 -15.11
CA PHE A 300 -7.84 8.47 -16.30
C PHE A 300 -6.59 9.35 -16.31
N ASN A 301 -6.40 10.13 -15.25
CA ASN A 301 -5.33 11.12 -15.13
C ASN A 301 -4.69 11.04 -13.73
N GLN A 302 -4.44 9.81 -13.28
CA GLN A 302 -3.65 9.52 -12.09
C GLN A 302 -4.20 10.17 -10.81
N GLY A 303 -5.53 10.16 -10.66
CA GLY A 303 -6.22 10.65 -9.47
C GLY A 303 -6.45 12.16 -9.44
N ALA A 304 -6.09 12.91 -10.49
CA ALA A 304 -6.37 14.35 -10.54
C ALA A 304 -7.88 14.63 -10.69
N ARG A 305 -8.60 13.76 -11.41
CA ARG A 305 -10.07 13.80 -11.53
C ARG A 305 -10.65 12.40 -11.52
N TRP A 306 -11.67 12.22 -10.69
CA TRP A 306 -12.47 11.00 -10.63
C TRP A 306 -13.83 11.23 -11.28
N GLN A 307 -14.35 10.21 -11.92
CA GLN A 307 -15.68 10.19 -12.50
C GLN A 307 -16.33 8.83 -12.29
N LEU A 308 -17.66 8.81 -12.31
CA LEU A 308 -18.44 7.58 -12.19
C LEU A 308 -18.40 6.81 -13.52
N LEU A 309 -18.42 5.47 -13.43
CA LEU A 309 -18.46 4.61 -14.62
C LEU A 309 -19.77 4.76 -15.39
N LYS A 310 -19.67 4.76 -16.72
CA LYS A 310 -20.84 4.74 -17.61
C LYS A 310 -21.33 3.30 -17.76
N GLY A 311 -22.63 3.09 -17.66
CA GLY A 311 -23.23 1.81 -18.00
C GLY A 311 -23.15 1.53 -19.52
N PRO A 312 -23.12 0.26 -19.96
CA PRO A 312 -23.21 -0.10 -21.37
C PRO A 312 -24.47 0.48 -22.04
N GLU A 313 -24.37 0.92 -23.30
CA GLU A 313 -25.51 1.52 -24.03
C GLU A 313 -26.72 0.57 -24.17
N SER A 314 -26.47 -0.74 -24.22
CA SER A 314 -27.50 -1.79 -24.34
C SER A 314 -28.12 -2.21 -23.01
N SER A 315 -27.70 -1.61 -21.89
CA SER A 315 -28.15 -2.03 -20.57
C SER A 315 -29.57 -1.55 -20.25
N ARG A 316 -30.43 -2.50 -19.85
CA ARG A 316 -31.79 -2.21 -19.39
C ARG A 316 -31.75 -2.03 -17.88
N CYS A 317 -31.58 -0.81 -17.41
CA CYS A 317 -32.05 -0.50 -16.06
C CYS A 317 -33.58 -0.67 -16.02
N ASP A 318 -34.10 -1.23 -14.93
CA ASP A 318 -35.53 -1.51 -14.80
C ASP A 318 -36.38 -0.29 -15.18
N SER A 319 -37.36 -0.54 -16.05
CA SER A 319 -38.09 0.50 -16.77
C SER A 319 -38.93 1.41 -15.87
N GLU A 320 -39.25 0.99 -14.63
CA GLU A 320 -40.01 1.82 -13.69
C GLU A 320 -39.16 2.96 -13.10
N THR A 321 -37.85 2.79 -12.97
CA THR A 321 -36.92 3.80 -12.45
C THR A 321 -36.37 4.72 -13.55
N SER A 322 -36.18 4.17 -14.76
CA SER A 322 -35.61 4.92 -15.91
C SER A 322 -36.52 6.04 -16.45
N ALA A 323 -37.85 5.89 -16.35
CA ALA A 323 -38.80 6.87 -16.88
C ALA A 323 -38.85 8.18 -16.05
N ASN A 324 -38.46 8.13 -14.78
CA ASN A 324 -38.49 9.30 -13.88
C ASN A 324 -37.09 9.82 -13.50
N ARG A 325 -36.01 9.01 -13.62
CA ARG A 325 -34.62 9.42 -13.29
C ARG A 325 -33.56 8.69 -14.17
N PRO A 326 -33.32 9.12 -15.42
CA PRO A 326 -32.35 8.47 -16.33
C PRO A 326 -30.88 8.54 -15.89
N HIS A 327 -30.52 9.39 -14.91
CA HIS A 327 -29.14 9.57 -14.41
C HIS A 327 -28.67 8.54 -13.37
N ARG A 328 -29.42 7.45 -13.15
CA ARG A 328 -29.19 6.48 -12.06
C ARG A 328 -28.86 5.06 -12.53
N CYS A 329 -28.44 4.90 -13.78
CA CYS A 329 -28.06 3.62 -14.36
C CYS A 329 -26.55 3.63 -14.64
N ARG A 330 -25.76 3.09 -13.72
CA ARG A 330 -24.29 3.09 -13.80
C ARG A 330 -23.77 1.67 -13.65
N LEU A 331 -22.56 1.46 -14.14
CA LEU A 331 -21.84 0.21 -13.91
C LEU A 331 -21.11 0.31 -12.57
N HIS A 332 -21.29 -0.68 -11.72
CA HIS A 332 -20.56 -0.86 -10.47
C HIS A 332 -19.72 -2.13 -10.58
N ILE A 333 -18.45 -2.04 -10.20
CA ILE A 333 -17.49 -3.14 -10.30
C ILE A 333 -17.37 -3.81 -8.94
N HIS A 334 -17.46 -5.14 -8.95
CA HIS A 334 -17.20 -5.95 -7.76
C HIS A 334 -15.71 -6.27 -7.64
N ALA A 335 -15.14 -5.98 -6.48
CA ALA A 335 -13.73 -6.23 -6.18
C ALA A 335 -13.58 -6.78 -4.75
N THR A 336 -12.51 -6.43 -4.04
CA THR A 336 -12.12 -7.01 -2.75
C THR A 336 -13.23 -6.88 -1.71
N TYR A 337 -13.87 -5.72 -1.61
CA TYR A 337 -14.96 -5.48 -0.67
C TYR A 337 -16.15 -6.41 -0.91
N SER A 338 -16.55 -6.59 -2.17
CA SER A 338 -17.62 -7.52 -2.55
C SER A 338 -17.29 -8.96 -2.14
N THR A 339 -16.01 -9.37 -2.30
CA THR A 339 -15.55 -10.70 -1.91
C THR A 339 -15.50 -10.90 -0.38
N SER A 340 -15.12 -9.87 0.39
CA SER A 340 -15.10 -9.93 1.85
C SER A 340 -16.51 -10.03 2.44
N LEU A 341 -17.51 -9.45 1.75
CA LEU A 341 -18.94 -9.64 2.01
C LEU A 341 -19.49 -11.01 1.58
N LYS A 342 -18.63 -11.91 1.06
CA LYS A 342 -18.99 -13.25 0.58
C LYS A 342 -20.04 -13.22 -0.54
N LEU A 343 -20.04 -12.17 -1.37
CA LEU A 343 -20.83 -12.14 -2.59
C LEU A 343 -20.28 -13.17 -3.59
N ASN A 344 -21.11 -13.55 -4.56
CA ASN A 344 -20.78 -14.57 -5.55
C ASN A 344 -19.85 -14.01 -6.66
N VAL A 345 -18.66 -13.57 -6.26
CA VAL A 345 -17.65 -12.92 -7.09
C VAL A 345 -16.39 -13.79 -7.07
N PRO A 346 -16.19 -14.68 -8.06
CA PRO A 346 -15.09 -15.64 -8.03
C PRO A 346 -13.72 -15.06 -8.39
N MET A 347 -13.69 -13.89 -9.04
CA MET A 347 -12.47 -13.23 -9.49
C MET A 347 -12.59 -11.70 -9.39
N LEU A 348 -11.47 -11.08 -9.00
CA LEU A 348 -11.28 -9.63 -8.99
C LEU A 348 -11.07 -9.09 -10.41
N PRO A 349 -11.21 -7.77 -10.64
CA PRO A 349 -10.95 -7.16 -11.93
C PRO A 349 -9.56 -7.52 -12.47
N LEU A 350 -9.51 -7.95 -13.73
CA LEU A 350 -8.28 -8.38 -14.40
C LEU A 350 -7.92 -7.40 -15.52
N SER A 351 -6.67 -6.93 -15.49
CA SER A 351 -6.04 -6.16 -16.55
C SER A 351 -4.56 -6.56 -16.63
N GLN A 352 -3.97 -6.49 -17.83
CA GLN A 352 -2.57 -6.85 -18.06
C GLN A 352 -1.91 -5.81 -18.97
N ALA A 353 -0.67 -5.43 -18.68
CA ALA A 353 0.04 -4.38 -19.40
C ALA A 353 0.26 -4.69 -20.90
N ASN A 354 0.39 -5.98 -21.26
CA ASN A 354 0.53 -6.42 -22.66
C ASN A 354 -0.83 -6.57 -23.39
N ALA A 355 -1.95 -6.48 -22.69
CA ALA A 355 -3.30 -6.50 -23.27
C ALA A 355 -3.91 -5.09 -23.23
N VAL A 356 -3.34 -4.19 -24.05
CA VAL A 356 -3.62 -2.74 -24.04
C VAL A 356 -5.12 -2.44 -24.10
N GLY A 357 -5.60 -1.63 -23.16
CA GLY A 357 -7.00 -1.20 -23.03
C GLY A 357 -7.95 -2.25 -22.44
N LEU A 358 -7.55 -3.51 -22.31
CA LEU A 358 -8.44 -4.58 -21.90
C LEU A 358 -8.64 -4.60 -20.37
N ILE A 359 -9.89 -4.61 -19.92
CA ILE A 359 -10.29 -4.81 -18.53
C ILE A 359 -11.45 -5.81 -18.50
N ILE A 360 -11.36 -6.85 -17.67
CA ILE A 360 -12.43 -7.82 -17.45
C ILE A 360 -12.82 -7.76 -15.97
N ALA A 361 -14.10 -7.59 -15.68
CA ALA A 361 -14.56 -7.47 -14.30
C ALA A 361 -15.98 -8.00 -14.10
N HIS A 362 -16.25 -8.48 -12.88
CA HIS A 362 -17.61 -8.70 -12.42
C HIS A 362 -18.25 -7.36 -12.10
N GLY A 363 -19.51 -7.18 -12.51
CA GLY A 363 -20.22 -5.93 -12.25
C GLY A 363 -21.72 -6.10 -12.12
N SER A 364 -22.35 -5.03 -11.65
CA SER A 364 -23.80 -4.87 -11.60
C SER A 364 -24.19 -3.50 -12.16
N ILE A 365 -25.38 -3.43 -12.75
CA ILE A 365 -25.91 -2.18 -13.31
C ILE A 365 -27.04 -1.69 -12.43
N GLY A 366 -26.93 -0.47 -11.93
CA GLY A 366 -27.91 0.09 -11.01
C GLY A 366 -27.57 1.49 -10.52
N GLU A 367 -28.24 1.90 -9.44
CA GLU A 367 -27.95 3.13 -8.70
C GLU A 367 -26.77 2.95 -7.73
N SER A 368 -26.54 1.71 -7.30
CA SER A 368 -25.44 1.31 -6.41
C SER A 368 -24.99 -0.10 -6.74
N GLU A 369 -23.86 -0.51 -6.15
CA GLU A 369 -23.44 -1.91 -6.16
C GLU A 369 -24.56 -2.82 -5.62
N SER A 370 -24.87 -3.89 -6.35
CA SER A 370 -25.97 -4.81 -6.03
C SER A 370 -25.48 -6.05 -5.30
N VAL A 371 -26.30 -6.57 -4.38
CA VAL A 371 -26.08 -7.87 -3.72
C VAL A 371 -26.52 -9.05 -4.61
N LEU A 372 -27.14 -8.77 -5.77
CA LEU A 372 -27.52 -9.79 -6.74
C LEU A 372 -26.29 -10.42 -7.40
N SER A 373 -26.48 -11.62 -7.96
CA SER A 373 -25.40 -12.31 -8.68
C SER A 373 -24.86 -11.44 -9.82
N PRO A 374 -23.54 -11.22 -9.90
CA PRO A 374 -22.95 -10.33 -10.89
C PRO A 374 -22.89 -10.98 -12.27
N ASP A 375 -22.83 -10.13 -13.28
CA ASP A 375 -22.49 -10.49 -14.66
C ASP A 375 -21.03 -10.07 -14.96
N VAL A 376 -20.48 -10.49 -16.09
CA VAL A 376 -19.12 -10.10 -16.53
C VAL A 376 -19.20 -9.00 -17.58
N TYR A 377 -18.43 -7.95 -17.37
CA TYR A 377 -18.29 -6.80 -18.25
C TYR A 377 -16.84 -6.67 -18.72
N ILE A 378 -16.68 -6.21 -19.95
CA ILE A 378 -15.37 -5.97 -20.55
C ILE A 378 -15.30 -4.53 -21.05
N SER A 379 -14.13 -3.92 -20.89
CA SER A 379 -13.72 -2.71 -21.57
C SER A 379 -12.51 -3.03 -22.43
N ASP A 380 -12.46 -2.48 -23.64
CA ASP A 380 -11.35 -2.61 -24.58
C ASP A 380 -10.62 -1.27 -24.80
N ASP A 381 -10.98 -0.22 -24.06
CA ASP A 381 -10.46 1.14 -24.18
C ASP A 381 -9.93 1.70 -22.85
N GLY A 382 -9.70 0.84 -21.87
CA GLY A 382 -9.17 1.20 -20.56
C GLY A 382 -10.22 1.77 -19.61
N GLY A 383 -11.49 1.48 -19.83
CA GLY A 383 -12.60 1.79 -18.92
C GLY A 383 -13.44 3.00 -19.30
N TYR A 384 -13.22 3.59 -20.48
CA TYR A 384 -14.03 4.69 -21.01
C TYR A 384 -15.41 4.20 -21.44
N SER A 385 -15.46 3.03 -22.08
CA SER A 385 -16.68 2.33 -22.45
C SER A 385 -16.61 0.87 -21.97
N TRP A 386 -17.80 0.31 -21.72
CA TRP A 386 -17.98 -1.03 -21.22
C TRP A 386 -19.09 -1.72 -21.98
N PHE A 387 -18.95 -3.02 -22.20
CA PHE A 387 -19.99 -3.85 -22.78
C PHE A 387 -20.20 -5.12 -21.94
N PHE A 388 -21.42 -5.65 -22.02
CA PHE A 388 -21.78 -6.91 -21.41
C PHE A 388 -21.10 -8.06 -22.17
N ALA A 389 -20.36 -8.91 -21.46
CA ALA A 389 -19.64 -10.03 -22.06
C ALA A 389 -20.32 -11.38 -21.78
N LEU A 390 -20.55 -11.70 -20.49
CA LEU A 390 -21.11 -12.99 -20.08
C LEU A 390 -22.14 -12.83 -18.97
N LYS A 391 -23.21 -13.65 -19.05
CA LYS A 391 -24.24 -13.72 -18.01
C LYS A 391 -23.79 -14.58 -16.85
N GLY A 392 -23.87 -14.05 -15.62
CA GLY A 392 -23.49 -14.73 -14.40
C GLY A 392 -21.98 -14.72 -14.14
N PRO A 393 -21.55 -15.16 -12.95
CA PRO A 393 -20.15 -15.14 -12.54
C PRO A 393 -19.32 -16.18 -13.30
N HIS A 394 -18.09 -15.80 -13.66
CA HIS A 394 -17.16 -16.66 -14.38
C HIS A 394 -15.73 -16.50 -13.84
N HIS A 395 -14.95 -17.56 -13.92
CA HIS A 395 -13.50 -17.43 -13.89
C HIS A 395 -13.01 -17.11 -15.30
N TYR A 396 -12.09 -16.15 -15.44
CA TYR A 396 -11.56 -15.70 -16.71
C TYR A 396 -10.05 -15.52 -16.68
N ALA A 397 -9.41 -15.66 -17.84
CA ALA A 397 -8.00 -15.35 -18.04
C ALA A 397 -7.76 -14.70 -19.39
N ILE A 398 -6.74 -13.83 -19.42
CA ILE A 398 -6.20 -13.22 -20.62
C ILE A 398 -4.99 -14.04 -21.06
N LEU A 399 -4.99 -14.45 -22.32
CA LEU A 399 -3.94 -15.23 -22.98
C LEU A 399 -3.44 -14.46 -24.22
N ASP A 400 -2.25 -14.84 -24.71
CA ASP A 400 -1.61 -14.24 -25.90
C ASP A 400 -1.69 -12.70 -25.98
N SER A 401 -1.37 -12.02 -24.87
CA SER A 401 -1.36 -10.56 -24.78
C SER A 401 -2.68 -9.92 -25.24
N GLY A 402 -3.81 -10.51 -24.85
CA GLY A 402 -5.16 -10.05 -25.21
C GLY A 402 -5.72 -10.64 -26.49
N GLY A 403 -4.95 -11.42 -27.26
CA GLY A 403 -5.44 -12.10 -28.47
C GLY A 403 -6.45 -13.21 -28.18
N LEU A 404 -6.47 -13.73 -26.95
CA LEU A 404 -7.39 -14.77 -26.52
C LEU A 404 -7.89 -14.49 -25.10
N ILE A 405 -9.20 -14.54 -24.92
CA ILE A 405 -9.84 -14.51 -23.60
C ILE A 405 -10.54 -15.85 -23.40
N VAL A 406 -10.37 -16.45 -22.23
CA VAL A 406 -11.06 -17.68 -21.84
C VAL A 406 -11.91 -17.46 -20.60
N ALA A 407 -13.03 -18.18 -20.49
CA ALA A 407 -13.92 -18.12 -19.34
C ALA A 407 -14.58 -19.47 -19.03
N VAL A 408 -14.76 -19.75 -17.74
CA VAL A 408 -15.50 -20.92 -17.23
C VAL A 408 -16.55 -20.45 -16.23
N GLU A 409 -17.77 -20.93 -16.36
CA GLU A 409 -18.89 -20.54 -15.49
C GLU A 409 -18.64 -20.95 -14.04
N HIS A 410 -18.88 -20.02 -13.10
CA HIS A 410 -18.79 -20.30 -11.68
C HIS A 410 -20.15 -20.78 -11.17
N THR A 411 -20.25 -22.08 -10.89
CA THR A 411 -21.50 -22.72 -10.46
C THR A 411 -21.23 -23.92 -9.56
N ASN A 412 -22.19 -24.25 -8.70
CA ASN A 412 -22.16 -25.44 -7.87
C ASN A 412 -22.45 -26.74 -8.66
N SER A 413 -22.96 -26.61 -9.89
CA SER A 413 -23.23 -27.75 -10.76
C SER A 413 -21.96 -28.20 -11.50
N PRO A 414 -21.83 -29.47 -11.90
CA PRO A 414 -20.73 -29.90 -12.75
C PRO A 414 -20.69 -29.08 -14.04
N VAL A 415 -19.51 -28.60 -14.42
CA VAL A 415 -19.26 -27.87 -15.67
C VAL A 415 -18.47 -28.74 -16.63
N ASN A 416 -18.72 -28.59 -17.92
CA ASN A 416 -18.00 -29.31 -18.95
C ASN A 416 -17.65 -28.43 -20.16
N GLN A 417 -17.96 -27.14 -20.10
CA GLN A 417 -17.73 -26.18 -21.18
C GLN A 417 -16.74 -25.11 -20.75
N ILE A 418 -15.80 -24.80 -21.63
CA ILE A 418 -14.96 -23.60 -21.58
C ILE A 418 -15.43 -22.67 -22.70
N LYS A 419 -15.56 -21.40 -22.39
CA LYS A 419 -15.87 -20.34 -23.36
C LYS A 419 -14.57 -19.65 -23.75
N TYR A 420 -14.44 -19.24 -25.01
CA TYR A 420 -13.30 -18.47 -25.48
C TYR A 420 -13.71 -17.41 -26.48
N SER A 421 -12.94 -16.33 -26.56
CA SER A 421 -13.11 -15.21 -27.50
C SER A 421 -11.74 -14.84 -28.07
N VAL A 422 -11.71 -14.56 -29.37
CA VAL A 422 -10.52 -14.13 -30.14
C VAL A 422 -10.65 -12.69 -30.64
N ASP A 423 -11.67 -11.98 -30.16
CA ASP A 423 -12.06 -10.63 -30.59
C ASP A 423 -12.32 -9.74 -29.36
N GLU A 424 -11.44 -9.84 -28.36
CA GLU A 424 -11.47 -9.05 -27.11
C GLU A 424 -12.79 -9.16 -26.32
N GLY A 425 -13.49 -10.29 -26.43
CA GLY A 425 -14.69 -10.59 -25.65
C GLY A 425 -16.01 -10.21 -26.30
N GLN A 426 -15.99 -9.76 -27.57
CA GLN A 426 -17.20 -9.39 -28.31
C GLN A 426 -18.03 -10.62 -28.71
N CYS A 427 -17.37 -11.66 -29.24
CA CYS A 427 -18.01 -12.93 -29.59
C CYS A 427 -17.42 -14.07 -28.75
N TRP A 428 -18.28 -14.99 -28.33
CA TRP A 428 -17.89 -16.13 -27.51
C TRP A 428 -18.23 -17.45 -28.18
N PHE A 429 -17.28 -18.38 -28.14
CA PHE A 429 -17.41 -19.76 -28.60
C PHE A 429 -17.34 -20.69 -27.39
N SER A 430 -18.14 -21.77 -27.40
CA SER A 430 -18.13 -22.78 -26.34
C SER A 430 -17.49 -24.08 -26.83
N TYR A 431 -16.60 -24.65 -26.02
CA TYR A 431 -15.97 -25.94 -26.27
C TYR A 431 -16.20 -26.90 -25.10
N ASN A 432 -16.62 -28.13 -25.39
CA ASN A 432 -16.79 -29.16 -24.38
C ASN A 432 -15.44 -29.84 -24.09
N PHE A 433 -14.83 -29.53 -22.95
CA PHE A 433 -13.50 -30.05 -22.60
C PHE A 433 -13.51 -31.45 -21.94
N THR A 434 -14.69 -31.91 -21.48
CA THR A 434 -14.86 -33.24 -20.85
C THR A 434 -16.25 -33.78 -21.11
N SER A 435 -16.38 -35.11 -21.24
CA SER A 435 -17.69 -35.80 -21.22
C SER A 435 -18.17 -36.11 -19.82
N ASP A 436 -17.23 -36.28 -18.88
CA ASP A 436 -17.55 -36.72 -17.52
C ASP A 436 -17.82 -35.51 -16.62
N PRO A 437 -18.69 -35.62 -15.60
CA PRO A 437 -18.96 -34.53 -14.68
C PRO A 437 -17.68 -34.03 -14.01
N PHE A 438 -17.53 -32.71 -13.95
CA PHE A 438 -16.37 -32.04 -13.40
C PHE A 438 -16.82 -30.87 -12.51
N HIS A 439 -16.56 -30.98 -11.22
CA HIS A 439 -16.81 -29.92 -10.26
C HIS A 439 -15.62 -28.97 -10.26
N PHE A 440 -15.78 -27.84 -10.95
CA PHE A 440 -14.74 -26.85 -11.13
C PHE A 440 -14.41 -26.15 -9.81
N SER A 441 -13.12 -25.90 -9.59
CA SER A 441 -12.60 -25.23 -8.40
C SER A 441 -11.75 -24.01 -8.75
N GLY A 442 -11.05 -24.00 -9.90
CA GLY A 442 -10.15 -22.91 -10.25
C GLY A 442 -9.59 -23.01 -11.68
N LEU A 443 -9.06 -21.89 -12.15
CA LEU A 443 -8.48 -21.74 -13.48
C LEU A 443 -7.14 -21.02 -13.33
N ASP A 444 -6.08 -21.61 -13.89
CA ASP A 444 -4.72 -21.06 -13.86
C ASP A 444 -4.14 -20.94 -15.26
N SER A 445 -3.28 -19.94 -15.45
CA SER A 445 -2.50 -19.73 -16.67
C SER A 445 -1.10 -19.24 -16.31
N GLU A 446 -0.15 -19.35 -17.25
CA GLU A 446 1.21 -18.82 -17.05
C GLU A 446 1.14 -17.31 -16.73
N PRO A 447 1.78 -16.84 -15.64
CA PRO A 447 1.85 -15.42 -15.32
C PRO A 447 2.38 -14.58 -16.49
N GLY A 448 1.85 -13.38 -16.65
CA GLY A 448 2.20 -12.46 -17.74
C GLY A 448 1.35 -12.60 -19.00
N SER A 449 0.37 -13.51 -19.03
CA SER A 449 -0.66 -13.57 -20.08
C SER A 449 -0.10 -13.74 -21.51
N ARG A 450 1.05 -14.41 -21.67
CA ARG A 450 1.71 -14.67 -22.96
C ARG A 450 1.48 -16.10 -23.48
N SER A 451 1.09 -17.01 -22.60
CA SER A 451 0.83 -18.41 -22.95
C SER A 451 -0.49 -18.60 -23.69
N MET A 452 -0.60 -19.75 -24.34
CA MET A 452 -1.83 -20.28 -24.96
C MET A 452 -2.43 -21.46 -24.18
N ASN A 453 -1.83 -21.79 -23.03
CA ASN A 453 -2.25 -22.88 -22.17
C ASN A 453 -3.04 -22.34 -20.99
N VAL A 454 -4.14 -23.03 -20.67
CA VAL A 454 -4.93 -22.81 -19.46
C VAL A 454 -5.21 -24.14 -18.78
N SER A 455 -5.06 -24.18 -17.46
CA SER A 455 -5.29 -25.37 -16.64
C SER A 455 -6.55 -25.21 -15.80
N LEU A 456 -7.49 -26.13 -15.96
CA LEU A 456 -8.75 -26.18 -15.21
C LEU A 456 -8.61 -27.17 -14.05
N TRP A 457 -8.78 -26.69 -12.83
CA TRP A 457 -8.69 -27.49 -11.61
C TRP A 457 -10.06 -27.82 -11.07
N GLY A 458 -10.24 -29.05 -10.61
CA GLY A 458 -11.49 -29.48 -10.03
C GLY A 458 -11.49 -30.95 -9.61
N TYR A 459 -12.68 -31.47 -9.39
CA TYR A 459 -12.91 -32.83 -8.91
C TYR A 459 -13.88 -33.59 -9.81
N ARG A 460 -13.79 -34.92 -9.80
CA ARG A 460 -14.85 -35.78 -10.34
C ARG A 460 -16.00 -35.91 -9.34
N SER A 461 -17.11 -36.52 -9.76
CA SER A 461 -18.35 -36.62 -8.98
C SER A 461 -18.21 -37.23 -7.59
N ASP A 462 -17.14 -37.99 -7.33
CA ASP A 462 -16.87 -38.63 -6.04
C ASP A 462 -16.05 -37.75 -5.08
N TYR A 463 -15.61 -36.56 -5.52
CA TYR A 463 -14.75 -35.63 -4.78
C TYR A 463 -13.48 -36.28 -4.17
N SER A 464 -13.08 -37.44 -4.68
CA SER A 464 -12.03 -38.26 -4.06
C SER A 464 -10.64 -37.91 -4.59
N ARG A 465 -10.57 -37.32 -5.79
CA ARG A 465 -9.33 -36.99 -6.49
C ARG A 465 -9.44 -35.65 -7.20
N TRP A 466 -8.39 -34.86 -7.06
CA TRP A 466 -8.14 -33.70 -7.91
C TRP A 466 -7.89 -34.15 -9.35
N VAL A 467 -8.40 -33.37 -10.29
CA VAL A 467 -8.16 -33.53 -11.73
C VAL A 467 -7.82 -32.16 -12.30
N VAL A 468 -6.76 -32.13 -13.11
CA VAL A 468 -6.35 -30.95 -13.87
C VAL A 468 -6.57 -31.25 -15.34
N ILE A 469 -7.28 -30.37 -16.04
CA ILE A 469 -7.50 -30.46 -17.49
C ILE A 469 -6.85 -29.23 -18.12
N THR A 470 -5.76 -29.44 -18.84
CA THR A 470 -5.04 -28.36 -19.52
C THR A 470 -5.46 -28.30 -20.99
N VAL A 471 -5.90 -27.12 -21.42
CA VAL A 471 -6.33 -26.82 -22.80
C VAL A 471 -5.27 -25.95 -23.46
N ASP A 472 -4.78 -26.40 -24.62
CA ASP A 472 -3.80 -25.69 -25.45
C ASP A 472 -4.49 -25.14 -26.70
N PHE A 473 -4.57 -23.81 -26.80
CA PHE A 473 -5.28 -23.11 -27.86
C PHE A 473 -4.46 -22.92 -29.14
N LYS A 474 -3.21 -23.39 -29.21
CA LYS A 474 -2.32 -23.21 -30.38
C LYS A 474 -2.87 -23.83 -31.67
N LYS A 475 -3.81 -24.77 -31.58
CA LYS A 475 -4.50 -25.34 -32.75
C LYS A 475 -5.64 -24.48 -33.29
N ILE A 476 -6.13 -23.53 -32.49
CA ILE A 476 -7.19 -22.59 -32.89
C ILE A 476 -6.55 -21.34 -33.52
N LEU A 477 -5.54 -20.77 -32.86
CA LEU A 477 -4.72 -19.68 -33.40
C LEU A 477 -3.38 -20.26 -33.85
N SER A 478 -3.34 -20.79 -35.07
CA SER A 478 -2.17 -21.49 -35.61
C SER A 478 -1.27 -20.63 -36.49
N GLU A 479 -1.78 -19.52 -37.02
CA GLU A 479 -1.05 -18.60 -37.88
C GLU A 479 -0.52 -17.43 -37.05
N ASP A 480 0.74 -17.04 -37.28
CA ASP A 480 1.36 -15.89 -36.64
C ASP A 480 0.75 -14.59 -37.20
N CYS A 481 0.59 -13.57 -36.37
CA CYS A 481 0.05 -12.28 -36.81
C CYS A 481 1.01 -11.56 -37.76
N GLU A 482 0.47 -10.98 -38.84
CA GLU A 482 1.20 -10.13 -39.77
C GLU A 482 0.91 -8.64 -39.49
N CYS A 483 1.71 -7.73 -40.06
CA CYS A 483 1.53 -6.28 -39.85
C CYS A 483 0.12 -5.78 -40.31
N GLU A 484 -0.51 -6.46 -41.26
CA GLU A 484 -1.86 -6.11 -41.77
C GLU A 484 -2.98 -6.40 -40.75
N ASP A 485 -2.72 -7.28 -39.79
CA ASP A 485 -3.64 -7.66 -38.72
C ASP A 485 -3.74 -6.62 -37.62
N PHE A 486 -2.83 -5.63 -37.62
CA PHE A 486 -2.81 -4.58 -36.62
C PHE A 486 -3.43 -3.26 -37.12
N GLU A 487 -3.87 -2.44 -36.17
CA GLU A 487 -4.38 -1.09 -36.39
C GLU A 487 -3.81 -0.11 -35.35
N GLU A 488 -3.61 1.13 -35.78
CA GLU A 488 -3.22 2.21 -34.88
C GLU A 488 -4.42 2.62 -34.01
N TRP A 489 -4.20 2.67 -32.70
CA TRP A 489 -5.19 3.08 -31.73
C TRP A 489 -4.62 4.18 -30.83
N LEU A 490 -5.22 5.37 -30.90
CA LEU A 490 -4.89 6.48 -30.03
C LEU A 490 -5.55 6.28 -28.67
N SER A 491 -4.74 6.15 -27.62
CA SER A 491 -5.25 6.03 -26.26
C SER A 491 -5.91 7.32 -25.77
N HIS A 492 -6.84 7.16 -24.82
CA HIS A 492 -7.57 8.27 -24.20
C HIS A 492 -8.28 9.19 -25.20
N SER A 493 -8.59 8.68 -26.40
CA SER A 493 -9.29 9.45 -27.41
C SER A 493 -10.76 9.59 -27.04
N GLU A 494 -11.27 10.83 -27.01
CA GLU A 494 -12.69 11.13 -26.83
C GLU A 494 -13.21 11.91 -28.05
N PRO A 495 -14.34 11.49 -28.67
CA PRO A 495 -14.87 12.09 -29.89
C PRO A 495 -15.18 13.60 -29.86
N SER A 496 -15.12 14.25 -28.70
CA SER A 496 -15.67 15.59 -28.46
C SER A 496 -14.68 16.63 -27.89
N GLY A 497 -13.39 16.30 -27.75
CA GLY A 497 -12.41 17.13 -27.02
C GLY A 497 -11.41 17.90 -27.89
N GLY A 498 -11.04 19.11 -27.49
CA GLY A 498 -9.99 19.91 -28.14
C GLY A 498 -8.54 19.47 -27.84
N SER A 499 -8.35 18.55 -26.89
CA SER A 499 -7.06 17.96 -26.49
C SER A 499 -7.12 16.43 -26.50
N ASP A 500 -7.63 15.88 -27.61
CA ASP A 500 -7.84 14.44 -27.81
C ASP A 500 -6.57 13.61 -27.55
N GLY A 501 -6.66 12.61 -26.66
CA GLY A 501 -5.58 11.68 -26.32
C GLY A 501 -4.43 12.23 -25.46
N CYS A 502 -4.46 13.49 -25.01
CA CYS A 502 -3.40 14.04 -24.15
C CYS A 502 -3.63 13.70 -22.67
N VAL A 503 -2.85 12.78 -22.13
CA VAL A 503 -2.85 12.41 -20.70
C VAL A 503 -1.44 12.48 -20.15
N LEU A 504 -1.26 13.19 -19.03
CA LEU A 504 0.06 13.44 -18.40
C LEU A 504 1.06 14.04 -19.42
N GLY A 505 0.56 14.97 -20.24
CA GLY A 505 1.38 15.76 -21.15
C GLY A 505 1.86 15.09 -22.44
N PHE A 506 1.36 13.91 -22.80
CA PHE A 506 1.62 13.31 -24.11
C PHE A 506 0.48 12.40 -24.57
N LYS A 507 0.51 12.03 -25.85
CA LYS A 507 -0.36 11.05 -26.49
C LYS A 507 0.40 9.75 -26.69
N GLU A 508 -0.30 8.64 -26.57
CA GLU A 508 0.23 7.31 -26.84
C GLU A 508 -0.61 6.65 -27.92
N THR A 509 0.02 6.32 -29.04
CA THR A 509 -0.62 5.57 -30.13
C THR A 509 -0.05 4.16 -30.12
N PHE A 510 -0.93 3.17 -29.93
CA PHE A 510 -0.58 1.77 -29.85
C PHE A 510 -0.87 1.07 -31.17
N LEU A 511 -0.02 0.11 -31.54
CA LEU A 511 -0.33 -0.84 -32.59
C LEU A 511 -1.09 -2.03 -31.96
N ARG A 512 -2.41 -2.10 -32.15
CA ARG A 512 -3.28 -3.12 -31.55
C ARG A 512 -3.74 -4.13 -32.58
N LEU A 513 -3.97 -5.36 -32.13
CA LEU A 513 -4.55 -6.39 -33.00
C LEU A 513 -5.99 -6.01 -33.33
N ARG A 514 -6.35 -6.06 -34.61
CA ARG A 514 -7.72 -5.83 -35.05
C ARG A 514 -8.62 -6.92 -34.50
N LYS A 515 -9.81 -6.54 -34.05
CA LYS A 515 -10.82 -7.48 -33.55
C LYS A 515 -11.26 -8.53 -34.58
N GLY A 516 -11.12 -8.23 -35.87
CA GLY A 516 -11.41 -9.15 -36.96
C GLY A 516 -10.27 -10.11 -37.32
N ALA A 517 -9.08 -9.93 -36.73
CA ALA A 517 -7.91 -10.77 -36.98
C ALA A 517 -7.79 -11.82 -35.87
N ALA A 518 -7.77 -13.10 -36.26
CA ALA A 518 -7.61 -14.23 -35.35
C ALA A 518 -6.29 -14.94 -35.64
N CYS A 519 -5.21 -14.42 -35.06
CA CYS A 519 -3.84 -14.90 -35.23
C CYS A 519 -3.11 -14.94 -33.88
N PHE A 520 -1.94 -15.56 -33.85
CA PHE A 520 -1.09 -15.70 -32.67
C PHE A 520 -0.03 -14.59 -32.65
N LYS A 521 -0.02 -13.75 -31.59
CA LYS A 521 0.97 -12.67 -31.45
C LYS A 521 2.36 -13.20 -31.12
N GLY A 522 2.43 -14.26 -30.34
CA GLY A 522 3.70 -14.85 -29.92
C GLY A 522 4.11 -14.46 -28.51
N LYS A 523 4.90 -15.34 -27.89
CA LYS A 523 5.41 -15.11 -26.52
C LYS A 523 6.33 -13.90 -26.42
N ASP A 524 7.09 -13.63 -27.47
CA ASP A 524 8.04 -12.53 -27.55
C ASP A 524 7.40 -11.22 -28.02
N TYR A 525 6.07 -11.18 -28.18
CA TYR A 525 5.36 -9.97 -28.59
C TYR A 525 5.61 -8.82 -27.61
N GLU A 526 6.09 -7.71 -28.12
CA GLU A 526 6.19 -6.46 -27.37
C GLU A 526 5.21 -5.46 -27.97
N THR A 527 4.60 -4.66 -27.10
CA THR A 527 3.64 -3.64 -27.53
C THR A 527 4.40 -2.49 -28.18
N GLU A 528 4.12 -2.22 -29.45
CA GLU A 528 4.64 -1.04 -30.13
C GLU A 528 3.80 0.20 -29.78
N THR A 529 4.47 1.25 -29.31
CA THR A 529 3.85 2.53 -28.90
C THR A 529 4.62 3.70 -29.49
N GLU A 530 3.90 4.61 -30.13
CA GLU A 530 4.40 5.93 -30.52
C GLU A 530 3.98 6.98 -29.48
N ILE A 531 4.92 7.82 -29.05
CA ILE A 531 4.69 8.88 -28.06
C ILE A 531 4.81 10.25 -28.71
N ALA A 532 3.75 11.06 -28.62
CA ALA A 532 3.74 12.43 -29.12
C ALA A 532 3.49 13.45 -27.99
N PRO A 533 4.38 14.42 -27.75
CA PRO A 533 4.24 15.37 -26.65
C PRO A 533 3.09 16.36 -26.87
N CYS A 534 2.42 16.74 -25.79
CA CYS A 534 1.35 17.73 -25.78
C CYS A 534 1.82 19.09 -25.22
N PRO A 535 1.21 20.20 -25.65
CA PRO A 535 1.38 21.48 -24.97
C PRO A 535 0.79 21.45 -23.56
N CYS A 536 1.46 22.05 -22.59
CA CYS A 536 0.94 22.09 -21.22
C CYS A 536 -0.33 22.92 -21.11
N THR A 537 -1.24 22.47 -20.26
CA THR A 537 -2.49 23.11 -19.87
C THR A 537 -2.58 23.23 -18.35
N PRO A 538 -3.52 24.02 -17.78
CA PRO A 538 -3.73 24.04 -16.34
C PRO A 538 -4.08 22.66 -15.75
N SER A 539 -4.62 21.73 -16.54
CA SER A 539 -4.94 20.37 -16.11
C SER A 539 -3.72 19.49 -15.84
N ASP A 540 -2.55 19.86 -16.37
CA ASP A 540 -1.26 19.15 -16.20
C ASP A 540 -0.53 19.57 -14.91
N TYR A 541 -1.18 20.35 -14.05
CA TYR A 541 -0.65 20.84 -12.78
C TYR A 541 -1.62 20.60 -11.62
N HIS A 542 -1.16 20.02 -10.51
CA HIS A 542 -1.87 20.06 -9.24
C HIS A 542 -1.80 21.46 -8.60
N CYS A 543 -2.76 21.77 -7.72
CA CYS A 543 -2.59 22.91 -6.82
C CYS A 543 -1.54 22.57 -5.79
N ASP A 544 -0.59 23.49 -5.66
CA ASP A 544 0.51 23.35 -4.73
C ASP A 544 0.09 23.75 -3.32
N PHE A 545 0.99 23.62 -2.35
CA PHE A 545 0.71 23.86 -0.95
C PHE A 545 0.09 25.25 -0.70
N GLY A 546 -1.04 25.28 0.02
CA GLY A 546 -1.79 26.51 0.32
C GLY A 546 -2.70 27.01 -0.81
N TYR A 547 -2.88 26.23 -1.88
CA TYR A 547 -3.79 26.52 -2.98
C TYR A 547 -4.81 25.38 -3.16
N PHE A 548 -5.96 25.69 -3.76
CA PHE A 548 -7.00 24.72 -4.07
C PHE A 548 -7.76 25.10 -5.34
N ARG A 549 -8.45 24.13 -5.96
CA ARG A 549 -9.40 24.40 -7.04
C ARG A 549 -10.79 24.58 -6.47
N GLN A 550 -11.49 25.62 -6.89
CA GLN A 550 -12.92 25.74 -6.67
C GLN A 550 -13.67 24.76 -7.59
N GLU A 551 -14.87 24.34 -7.19
CA GLU A 551 -15.72 23.48 -8.03
C GLU A 551 -15.91 24.09 -9.43
N ASN A 552 -15.68 23.29 -10.47
CA ASN A 552 -15.75 23.67 -11.88
C ASN A 552 -14.71 24.70 -12.36
N SER A 553 -13.68 25.00 -11.57
CA SER A 553 -12.53 25.79 -12.01
C SER A 553 -11.30 24.91 -12.27
N SER A 554 -10.52 25.27 -13.31
CA SER A 554 -9.19 24.71 -13.55
C SER A 554 -8.07 25.54 -12.91
N GLU A 555 -8.44 26.68 -12.29
CA GLU A 555 -7.50 27.61 -11.67
C GLU A 555 -7.26 27.25 -10.21
N CYS A 556 -5.99 27.20 -9.80
CA CYS A 556 -5.57 27.10 -8.42
C CYS A 556 -5.57 28.48 -7.77
N VAL A 557 -6.43 28.64 -6.77
CA VAL A 557 -6.56 29.88 -6.00
C VAL A 557 -5.97 29.69 -4.61
N GLU A 558 -5.40 30.76 -4.06
CA GLU A 558 -4.79 30.74 -2.72
C GLU A 558 -5.87 30.55 -1.65
N GLN A 559 -5.57 29.76 -0.63
CA GLN A 559 -6.45 29.61 0.53
C GLN A 559 -6.41 30.87 1.39
N ASP A 560 -7.59 31.40 1.74
CA ASP A 560 -7.72 32.62 2.56
C ASP A 560 -7.05 32.47 3.94
N GLU A 561 -7.28 31.34 4.63
CA GLU A 561 -6.67 31.01 5.90
C GLU A 561 -6.18 29.56 5.91
N LEU A 562 -4.88 29.36 6.18
CA LEU A 562 -4.34 28.04 6.50
C LEU A 562 -4.80 27.67 7.92
N LYS A 563 -5.67 26.66 8.04
CA LYS A 563 -6.17 26.14 9.32
C LYS A 563 -5.72 24.70 9.52
N GLY A 564 -5.48 24.30 10.78
CA GLY A 564 -5.08 22.93 11.10
C GLY A 564 -3.71 22.56 10.54
N ARG A 565 -3.60 21.40 9.89
CA ARG A 565 -2.30 20.82 9.47
C ARG A 565 -1.57 21.60 8.38
N PRO A 566 -2.22 22.19 7.37
CA PRO A 566 -1.54 23.13 6.48
C PRO A 566 -0.81 24.24 7.25
N LEU A 567 -1.38 24.78 8.34
CA LEU A 567 -0.69 25.77 9.16
C LEU A 567 0.53 25.18 9.89
N GLU A 568 0.45 23.97 10.43
CA GLU A 568 1.58 23.32 11.09
C GLU A 568 2.72 22.96 10.14
N PHE A 569 2.38 22.41 8.97
CA PHE A 569 3.34 22.17 7.88
C PHE A 569 3.98 23.49 7.46
N CYS A 570 3.21 24.58 7.41
CA CYS A 570 3.76 25.90 7.13
C CYS A 570 4.70 26.47 8.20
N LEU A 571 4.50 26.11 9.48
CA LEU A 571 5.36 26.55 10.58
C LEU A 571 6.64 25.72 10.68
N ASN A 572 6.54 24.40 10.45
CA ASN A 572 7.60 23.43 10.67
C ASN A 572 8.30 22.93 9.38
N GLY A 573 7.72 23.21 8.21
CA GLY A 573 8.26 22.83 6.92
C GLY A 573 9.56 23.56 6.57
N THR A 574 10.33 22.97 5.67
CA THR A 574 11.56 23.60 5.14
C THR A 574 11.19 24.76 4.20
N THR A 575 12.10 25.73 4.05
CA THR A 575 11.86 26.87 3.14
C THR A 575 11.57 26.43 1.70
N GLU A 576 12.24 25.36 1.23
CA GLU A 576 12.02 24.80 -0.11
C GLU A 576 10.65 24.12 -0.28
N GLN A 577 10.05 23.62 0.81
CA GLN A 577 8.69 23.05 0.79
C GLN A 577 7.60 24.12 0.79
N LEU A 578 7.93 25.35 1.21
CA LEU A 578 6.97 26.44 1.41
C LEU A 578 7.03 27.53 0.35
N GLN A 579 8.00 27.45 -0.57
CA GLN A 579 8.06 28.28 -1.77
C GLN A 579 7.21 27.67 -2.87
N THR A 580 6.14 28.37 -3.26
CA THR A 580 5.21 27.89 -4.27
C THR A 580 4.85 28.97 -5.29
N SER A 581 4.47 28.57 -6.50
CA SER A 581 3.79 29.42 -7.50
C SER A 581 2.28 29.20 -7.56
N GLY A 582 1.72 28.41 -6.63
CA GLY A 582 0.33 27.97 -6.58
C GLY A 582 -0.01 26.74 -7.43
N TYR A 583 0.89 26.35 -8.32
CA TYR A 583 0.76 25.22 -9.24
C TYR A 583 2.02 24.37 -9.19
N ARG A 584 1.83 23.05 -9.22
CA ARG A 584 2.91 22.06 -9.27
C ARG A 584 2.62 21.07 -10.38
N LYS A 585 3.58 20.84 -11.27
CA LYS A 585 3.41 19.89 -12.39
C LYS A 585 3.09 18.50 -11.84
N ILE A 586 2.16 17.78 -12.48
CA ILE A 586 1.80 16.41 -12.06
C ILE A 586 3.05 15.52 -12.20
N PRO A 587 3.41 14.71 -11.18
CA PRO A 587 4.52 13.78 -11.30
C PRO A 587 4.29 12.81 -12.47
N GLY A 588 5.30 12.62 -13.31
CA GLY A 588 5.18 11.81 -14.54
C GLY A 588 4.70 12.58 -15.77
N ASP A 589 4.28 13.84 -15.64
CA ASP A 589 3.82 14.65 -16.75
C ASP A 589 4.96 15.17 -17.64
N ARG A 590 4.87 14.91 -18.94
CA ARG A 590 5.91 15.25 -19.94
C ARG A 590 5.50 16.32 -20.95
N CYS A 591 4.49 17.14 -20.63
CA CYS A 591 4.06 18.23 -21.50
C CYS A 591 5.20 19.24 -21.75
N MET A 592 5.19 19.86 -22.94
CA MET A 592 6.20 20.83 -23.37
C MET A 592 5.55 22.13 -23.89
N GLY A 593 6.06 23.29 -23.46
CA GLY A 593 5.50 24.59 -23.84
C GLY A 593 4.08 24.81 -23.29
N GLY A 594 3.32 25.75 -23.85
CA GLY A 594 1.94 26.02 -23.41
C GLY A 594 1.86 26.77 -22.07
N PHE A 595 0.92 26.36 -21.21
CA PHE A 595 0.70 26.95 -19.89
C PHE A 595 1.90 26.70 -18.97
N GLN A 596 2.54 27.79 -18.57
CA GLN A 596 3.61 27.80 -17.59
C GLN A 596 3.27 28.88 -16.55
N PRO A 597 2.90 28.47 -15.33
CA PRO A 597 2.58 29.45 -14.29
C PRO A 597 3.84 30.25 -13.95
N ASP A 598 3.71 31.59 -13.96
CA ASP A 598 4.81 32.47 -13.56
C ASP A 598 5.23 32.13 -12.13
N ARG A 599 6.48 31.70 -11.94
CA ARG A 599 7.05 31.46 -10.61
C ARG A 599 7.19 32.78 -9.86
N LYS A 600 6.16 33.15 -9.11
CA LYS A 600 6.29 34.09 -7.99
C LYS A 600 6.60 33.26 -6.77
N GLU A 601 7.86 33.24 -6.33
CA GLU A 601 8.23 32.61 -5.06
C GLU A 601 7.53 33.36 -3.93
N THR A 602 6.37 32.85 -3.51
CA THR A 602 5.71 33.30 -2.28
C THR A 602 6.20 32.43 -1.14
N ASP A 603 6.94 33.04 -0.21
CA ASP A 603 7.31 32.41 1.05
C ASP A 603 6.08 32.33 1.95
N LEU A 604 5.37 31.20 1.91
CA LEU A 604 4.17 30.96 2.70
C LEU A 604 4.44 31.04 4.20
N LYS A 605 5.69 30.82 4.63
CA LYS A 605 6.10 30.97 6.04
C LYS A 605 5.82 32.38 6.55
N ARG A 606 5.99 33.41 5.71
CA ARG A 606 5.69 34.80 6.08
C ARG A 606 4.19 35.01 6.37
N LYS A 607 3.30 34.34 5.63
CA LYS A 607 1.84 34.37 5.85
C LYS A 607 1.45 33.60 7.11
N CYS A 608 2.10 32.48 7.38
CA CYS A 608 1.83 31.67 8.57
C CYS A 608 2.29 32.36 9.85
N ILE A 609 3.34 33.19 9.77
CA ILE A 609 3.86 33.98 10.90
C ILE A 609 3.17 35.36 10.98
N SER A 610 2.46 35.86 9.97
CA SER A 610 1.86 37.21 10.02
C SER A 610 0.76 37.35 11.09
N ASN A 611 0.12 36.24 11.48
CA ASN A 611 -0.85 36.19 12.59
C ASN A 611 -0.20 35.83 13.93
N ALA A 612 1.05 35.34 13.94
CA ALA A 612 1.81 35.10 15.15
C ALA A 612 2.46 36.42 15.56
N LEU A 613 2.06 36.96 16.72
CA LEU A 613 2.78 38.08 17.34
C LEU A 613 4.26 37.72 17.45
N GLN A 614 5.10 38.35 16.61
CA GLN A 614 6.55 38.24 16.77
C GLN A 614 6.90 38.63 18.22
N PRO A 615 7.74 37.85 18.93
CA PRO A 615 8.21 38.24 20.25
C PRO A 615 8.94 39.60 20.27
N ASN A 616 9.33 40.08 19.08
CA ASN A 616 10.07 41.32 18.90
C ASN A 616 9.21 42.59 18.97
N ALA A 617 7.88 42.49 19.10
CA ALA A 617 7.02 43.65 19.29
C ALA A 617 6.91 44.13 20.76
N LEU A 618 7.63 43.49 21.71
CA LEU A 618 7.80 43.98 23.09
C LEU A 618 9.18 44.58 23.39
N VAL A 619 10.00 44.83 22.35
CA VAL A 619 11.18 45.69 22.50
C VAL A 619 10.92 46.99 21.75
N SER A 620 10.15 47.86 22.38
CA SER A 620 10.23 49.30 22.10
C SER A 620 11.70 49.71 22.16
N PRO A 621 12.21 50.57 21.26
CA PRO A 621 13.53 51.14 21.43
C PRO A 621 13.45 52.01 22.67
N VAL A 622 14.01 51.54 23.79
CA VAL A 622 14.16 52.37 24.98
C VAL A 622 15.18 53.44 24.60
N SER A 623 14.65 54.58 24.17
CA SER A 623 15.35 55.85 24.20
C SER A 623 15.99 55.99 25.57
N SER A 624 17.30 56.17 25.56
CA SER A 624 18.15 56.49 26.70
C SER A 624 17.43 57.39 27.72
N SER A 625 17.08 56.83 28.87
CA SER A 625 16.73 57.63 30.04
C SER A 625 17.74 57.33 31.15
N THR A 626 18.40 58.38 31.58
CA THR A 626 19.53 58.52 32.50
C THR A 626 19.29 58.05 33.95
N ASN A 627 18.28 57.21 34.20
CA ASN A 627 17.80 56.91 35.56
C ASN A 627 18.21 55.53 36.10
N ALA A 628 18.66 54.59 35.26
CA ALA A 628 19.08 53.26 35.72
C ALA A 628 20.40 53.30 36.52
N ALA A 629 21.35 54.15 36.12
CA ALA A 629 22.64 54.30 36.82
C ALA A 629 22.48 54.90 38.23
N LEU A 630 21.52 55.81 38.41
CA LEU A 630 21.22 56.42 39.72
C LEU A 630 20.57 55.41 40.68
N ILE A 631 19.69 54.55 40.19
CA ILE A 631 19.04 53.52 41.02
C ILE A 631 20.05 52.47 41.49
N VAL A 632 20.96 52.04 40.61
CA VAL A 632 22.03 51.09 40.99
C VAL A 632 22.98 51.70 42.02
N LEU A 633 23.34 52.98 41.90
CA LEU A 633 24.16 53.68 42.89
C LEU A 633 23.46 53.84 44.24
N VAL A 634 22.15 54.10 44.26
CA VAL A 634 21.37 54.19 45.50
C VAL A 634 21.24 52.82 46.18
N VAL A 635 21.03 51.75 45.42
CA VAL A 635 20.97 50.39 45.97
C VAL A 635 22.31 49.95 46.55
N ILE A 636 23.43 50.27 45.89
CA ILE A 636 24.78 50.01 46.42
C ILE A 636 25.04 50.83 47.69
N ALA A 637 24.59 52.09 47.75
CA ALA A 637 24.73 52.92 48.95
C ALA A 637 23.88 52.42 50.15
N VAL A 638 22.70 51.85 49.88
CA VAL A 638 21.83 51.25 50.91
C VAL A 638 22.41 49.91 51.41
N LEU A 639 23.00 49.10 50.52
CA LEU A 639 23.69 47.87 50.91
C LEU A 639 24.97 48.15 51.71
N LEU A 640 25.72 49.19 51.37
CA LEU A 640 26.91 49.60 52.14
C LEU A 640 26.54 50.19 53.51
N SER A 641 25.45 50.97 53.61
CA SER A 641 25.01 51.52 54.90
C SER A 641 24.43 50.45 55.84
N SER A 642 23.71 49.45 55.31
CA SER A 642 23.23 48.30 56.08
C SER A 642 24.36 47.39 56.56
N ALA A 643 25.43 47.21 55.79
CA ALA A 643 26.62 46.47 56.22
C ALA A 643 27.36 47.19 57.38
N VAL A 644 27.46 48.52 57.34
CA VAL A 644 28.08 49.32 58.41
C VAL A 644 27.23 49.28 59.70
N ILE A 645 25.90 49.32 59.59
CA ILE A 645 24.98 49.16 60.72
C ILE A 645 25.03 47.73 61.30
N GLY A 646 25.13 46.71 60.44
CA GLY A 646 25.31 45.31 60.84
C GLY A 646 26.61 45.08 61.63
N VAL A 647 27.73 45.65 61.16
CA VAL A 647 29.02 45.58 61.87
C VAL A 647 28.97 46.34 63.20
N TRP A 648 28.25 47.46 63.29
CA TRP A 648 28.06 48.20 64.53
C TRP A 648 27.19 47.44 65.55
N LEU A 649 26.15 46.73 65.10
CA LEU A 649 25.28 45.91 65.96
C LEU A 649 25.98 44.64 66.47
N VAL A 650 26.77 43.97 65.63
CA VAL A 650 27.59 42.80 66.05
C VAL A 650 28.66 43.22 67.07
N LYS A 651 29.27 44.39 66.90
CA LYS A 651 30.24 44.96 67.86
C LYS A 651 29.60 45.39 69.19
N LYS A 652 28.28 45.69 69.20
CA LYS A 652 27.55 46.15 70.38
C LYS A 652 26.92 45.01 71.21
N TYR A 653 26.69 43.83 70.62
CA TYR A 653 25.94 42.74 71.26
C TYR A 653 26.68 41.39 71.42
N VAL A 654 27.92 41.24 70.93
CA VAL A 654 28.69 39.97 70.99
C VAL A 654 29.88 40.03 71.96
N CYS A 655 29.76 40.80 73.06
CA CYS A 655 30.65 40.72 74.21
C CYS A 655 29.82 40.69 75.51
N GLY A 656 29.34 39.51 75.87
CA GLY A 656 28.68 39.23 77.15
C GLY A 656 27.92 37.89 77.10
N GLY A 657 28.41 36.87 77.81
CA GLY A 657 27.92 35.47 77.81
C GLY A 657 26.43 35.29 78.20
N ARG A 658 25.81 34.11 78.09
CA ARG A 658 26.20 32.76 78.54
C ARG A 658 25.38 31.67 77.82
N PHE A 659 25.93 30.46 77.88
CA PHE A 659 25.38 29.13 77.54
C PHE A 659 23.92 28.82 77.93
N LEU A 660 23.25 27.97 77.14
CA LEU A 660 22.52 26.79 77.66
C LEU A 660 22.25 25.73 76.56
N VAL A 661 22.12 24.47 77.00
CA VAL A 661 22.19 23.17 76.29
C VAL A 661 20.82 22.47 76.28
N HIS A 662 20.52 21.63 75.25
CA HIS A 662 19.82 20.30 75.24
C HIS A 662 19.21 20.01 73.84
N ARG A 663 19.54 18.95 73.07
CA ARG A 663 19.36 17.47 73.09
C ARG A 663 17.99 16.91 72.62
N TYR A 664 18.05 16.17 71.48
CA TYR A 664 17.36 14.94 71.00
C TYR A 664 15.86 14.64 71.24
N SER A 665 15.16 14.11 70.22
CA SER A 665 14.73 12.69 70.13
C SER A 665 13.94 12.35 68.83
N VAL A 666 13.76 11.04 68.61
CA VAL A 666 13.29 10.27 67.43
C VAL A 666 12.05 9.44 67.82
N MET A 667 11.13 9.10 66.89
CA MET A 667 10.34 7.83 66.75
C MET A 667 9.25 7.99 65.65
N ARG A 668 9.02 7.09 64.65
CA ARG A 668 8.46 5.69 64.60
C ARG A 668 7.08 5.57 65.30
N ASP A 669 6.05 4.82 64.87
CA ASP A 669 5.79 3.77 63.86
C ASP A 669 4.23 3.52 63.78
N ASN A 670 3.80 2.59 62.89
CA ASN A 670 2.55 1.76 62.83
C ASN A 670 1.43 2.15 61.82
N VAL A 671 1.11 1.35 60.76
CA VAL A 671 0.44 0.00 60.64
C VAL A 671 -1.10 0.13 60.74
N GLU A 672 -1.95 -0.24 59.76
CA GLU A 672 -2.51 -1.58 59.40
C GLU A 672 -3.51 -1.43 58.19
N ALA A 673 -3.41 -2.19 57.07
CA ALA A 673 -4.14 -3.42 56.65
C ALA A 673 -5.63 -3.31 56.19
N ASN A 674 -5.94 -3.73 54.93
CA ASN A 674 -6.88 -4.84 54.61
C ASN A 674 -7.04 -5.17 53.10
N LYS A 675 -7.36 -6.46 52.87
CA LYS A 675 -7.50 -7.30 51.66
C LYS A 675 -8.58 -6.90 50.64
N ILE A 676 -8.48 -7.45 49.40
CA ILE A 676 -9.42 -8.42 48.77
C ILE A 676 -8.79 -8.99 47.46
N GLU A 677 -8.87 -10.31 47.30
CA GLU A 677 -8.58 -11.10 46.09
C GLU A 677 -9.82 -11.19 45.17
N GLY A 678 -9.60 -11.35 43.86
CA GLY A 678 -10.60 -11.77 42.88
C GLY A 678 -9.91 -12.28 41.61
N VAL A 679 -10.07 -13.58 41.35
CA VAL A 679 -9.61 -14.36 40.20
C VAL A 679 -10.72 -14.39 39.15
N ASP A 680 -10.37 -14.34 37.86
CA ASP A 680 -11.13 -15.02 36.80
C ASP A 680 -10.18 -15.39 35.63
N ASP A 681 -10.18 -16.68 35.30
CA ASP A 681 -9.58 -17.31 34.11
C ASP A 681 -10.49 -17.10 32.89
N VAL A 682 -9.91 -16.87 31.70
CA VAL A 682 -10.61 -17.05 30.41
C VAL A 682 -9.67 -17.73 29.40
N ASP A 683 -10.16 -18.86 28.90
CA ASP A 683 -9.61 -19.70 27.83
C ASP A 683 -9.33 -18.94 26.52
N THR A 684 -8.14 -19.18 25.94
CA THR A 684 -7.80 -18.84 24.56
C THR A 684 -7.85 -20.08 23.68
N ASN A 685 -8.78 -20.11 22.72
CA ASN A 685 -8.76 -21.03 21.58
C ASN A 685 -9.57 -20.42 20.45
N TYR A 686 -8.90 -19.83 19.44
CA TYR A 686 -9.36 -19.80 18.06
C TYR A 686 -8.19 -19.36 17.16
N MET A 687 -7.55 -20.32 16.48
CA MET A 687 -6.65 -20.05 15.36
C MET A 687 -7.49 -19.96 14.10
N GLU A 688 -7.44 -18.82 13.40
CA GLU A 688 -7.99 -18.68 12.06
C GLU A 688 -6.85 -18.45 11.04
N THR A 689 -7.02 -19.07 9.89
CA THR A 689 -5.98 -19.48 8.94
C THR A 689 -5.73 -18.38 7.91
N ALA A 690 -4.52 -17.80 7.85
CA ALA A 690 -4.16 -16.82 6.85
C ALA A 690 -3.82 -17.51 5.51
N LYS A 691 -4.61 -17.24 4.47
CA LYS A 691 -4.28 -17.51 3.07
C LYS A 691 -3.52 -16.31 2.51
N ALA A 692 -2.37 -16.59 1.89
CA ALA A 692 -1.58 -15.63 1.16
C ALA A 692 -2.35 -15.08 -0.05
N GLN A 693 -2.57 -13.76 -0.06
CA GLN A 693 -2.89 -13.00 -1.25
C GLN A 693 -2.20 -11.63 -1.08
N TYR A 694 -1.39 -11.26 -2.07
CA TYR A 694 -0.59 -10.03 -2.09
C TYR A 694 -1.48 -8.80 -1.95
N ASN A 695 -1.51 -8.21 -0.76
CA ASN A 695 -1.85 -6.81 -0.51
C ASN A 695 -0.69 -6.23 0.31
N GLU A 696 -0.19 -5.06 -0.08
CA GLU A 696 0.81 -4.32 0.70
C GLU A 696 0.18 -3.97 2.06
N ASP A 697 0.67 -4.60 3.13
CA ASP A 697 0.08 -4.45 4.46
C ASP A 697 0.19 -3.02 4.99
N SER A 698 -0.97 -2.52 5.37
CA SER A 698 -1.23 -1.31 6.12
C SER A 698 -0.53 -1.32 7.49
N ASP A 699 -0.43 -0.16 8.13
CA ASP A 699 0.17 -0.02 9.48
C ASP A 699 -0.58 -0.78 10.61
N GLN A 700 -1.61 -1.59 10.31
CA GLN A 700 -2.47 -2.26 11.30
C GLN A 700 -1.93 -3.61 11.82
N VAL A 701 -2.50 -4.08 12.94
CA VAL A 701 -2.15 -5.32 13.66
C VAL A 701 -3.32 -6.28 13.60
N TYR A 702 -3.05 -7.53 13.22
CA TYR A 702 -3.87 -8.67 13.61
C TYR A 702 -3.71 -8.91 15.12
N MET A 703 -4.75 -8.62 15.90
CA MET A 703 -4.82 -9.11 17.28
C MET A 703 -5.05 -10.63 17.25
N THR A 704 -4.06 -11.40 17.72
CA THR A 704 -4.30 -12.73 18.31
C THR A 704 -5.05 -12.61 19.62
#